data_AF-A0A5M9MY54-F1
#
_entry.id   AF-A0A5M9MY54-F1
#
_cell.length_a   1.000
_cell.length_b   1.000
_cell.length_c   1.000
_cell.angle_alpha   90.00
_cell.angle_beta   90.00
_cell.angle_gamma   90.00
#
_symmetry.space_group_name_H-M   'P 1'
#
loop_
_entity.id
_entity.type
_entity.pdbx_description
1 polymer ?
#
loop_
_entity_poly.entity_id
_entity_poly.type
_entity_poly.pdbx_seq_one_letter_code
_entity_poly.pdbx_strand_id
1 'polypeptide(L)'
;MADSDATKAAGRRPSVTTDRLDPSADKLKLDLETPSPSAVNSDSEGPDVGRQIELEARNSIKYRTYRGAAFLRVHLSRDHVVPPGSYATLGLVPGLILTVVIAAIVLYTSLIVWKFCLRHPHIRDVCDIGQHLFWNSKIAWYLTAAMFLLNNTFIQVRLISFSQLIDISDMTNVPLGLALLATFSALTTFISVLLAMIFSGIEDHPAAYTPAKGDPIVRALPVPGTTFVSGVGAFLNISYTFIGQITLPSFIAEMKEPKDFWKSVTVVTIAEIIVFSLAGSIVYVYTGNQYMTAPAFGSLGNEVYKKVSFSFMVPTLIFLGVLYASVSARFIFFRLFEGTRHKGNHTVVGWAAWTGILAVLWVLAFIISEVIPFFSDLLSIMSSLFDSFFGFIFWGVAYLRMRREDYGPGFYKNRGFRGWAGFLLNITLIGIGLFFLGPGTYASIDSVILNYRAGTVGSPFSCASNGLEEDSNEKDDKIVRMHRIPIVLSSRGGDEICSFTESTYHPYMGQCKFTVASKKPLRSSRGCSANKEAWRPHGARDGILDKTHLVPYSQPVPRQRVAVIIVPLKALRVGIIGPPIGTGTLPAEMPYRHVTFPLSERDPAPHLRIPLDGILSFCNSPPASSESIMSAVRPLRRGLHLLGSKSLPRSAPVAANGSSLLRRQLASPRGLRTPLVAVARPYPRLNSYGTVRCASSAPSGPVKRTQLYDLHIARGAKMVPFAGYSMPLQYSDLSHVESHKWTREKASLFDVSHMVQHHLIGPGVQEFLMKITPSSVDQLKDNQSTLSCLLEEGTGGIVDDTVITRRSADTFYFVTNAGRRDEDLAFLEAEIDAYKKAHGPDSLKWEILSDRALVALQGPLAAQVLQAYIHGDGPETDLSTLYFGNCRSLYLTLPDGSRTPHPVLISRTGYTGEDGFEISIPSGGHPTLPTQVTDLLLSNPDQVRLAGLAARDSLRLEAGMCLYGNDISTAQTPPAASLGWVVGKGRRDPTSANFNGSSVILPQIASPATTLSQRRVGFTVEKGSPAREGAVIVDLNDDSRTQIGVVTSGLPSPSLGGTNIAMGYIKQGMHKKGTEVGILVRNKVRKASVVGMPWVESKFYRPKA
;
A
#
# COMPACT_ATOMS: atom_id res chain seq x y z
N MET A 1 25.22 -64.65 20.44
CA MET A 1 26.51 -65.17 19.93
C MET A 1 26.83 -64.47 18.61
N ALA A 2 28.07 -64.56 18.17
CA ALA A 2 28.56 -64.20 16.83
C ALA A 2 27.83 -65.01 15.72
N ASP A 3 27.95 -64.73 14.41
CA ASP A 3 28.28 -63.56 13.57
C ASP A 3 28.28 -64.09 12.10
N SER A 4 28.66 -63.29 11.09
CA SER A 4 29.08 -63.69 9.73
C SER A 4 28.04 -64.27 8.74
N ASP A 5 27.53 -63.37 7.89
CA ASP A 5 27.80 -63.29 6.44
C ASP A 5 27.14 -64.15 5.31
N ALA A 6 26.89 -63.41 4.22
CA ALA A 6 27.09 -63.75 2.79
C ALA A 6 26.12 -64.62 1.91
N THR A 7 25.20 -63.90 1.24
CA THR A 7 25.00 -63.86 -0.25
C THR A 7 24.07 -64.81 -1.05
N LYS A 8 23.42 -64.18 -2.07
CA LYS A 8 22.98 -64.64 -3.43
C LYS A 8 21.62 -65.33 -3.67
N ALA A 9 20.65 -64.47 -4.03
CA ALA A 9 20.02 -64.39 -5.37
C ALA A 9 18.89 -65.36 -5.86
N ALA A 10 17.70 -64.76 -5.98
CA ALA A 10 16.75 -64.82 -7.12
C ALA A 10 15.82 -66.04 -7.35
N GLY A 11 14.50 -65.78 -7.25
CA GLY A 11 13.40 -66.61 -7.76
C GLY A 11 12.13 -65.77 -8.03
N ARG A 12 11.38 -66.10 -9.10
CA ARG A 12 10.10 -65.48 -9.55
C ARG A 12 8.93 -66.44 -9.23
N ARG A 13 7.62 -66.16 -9.25
CA ARG A 13 6.67 -65.05 -9.63
C ARG A 13 5.28 -65.46 -9.02
N PRO A 14 4.08 -64.86 -9.33
CA PRO A 14 3.69 -63.69 -10.13
C PRO A 14 3.05 -62.61 -9.19
N SER A 15 1.86 -61.98 -9.31
CA SER A 15 0.79 -61.82 -10.33
C SER A 15 -0.14 -60.65 -9.94
N VAL A 16 -0.39 -59.68 -10.85
CA VAL A 16 -1.54 -58.73 -10.78
C VAL A 16 -1.97 -58.38 -12.23
N THR A 17 -3.27 -58.25 -12.48
CA THR A 17 -3.88 -57.89 -13.78
C THR A 17 -4.09 -56.38 -13.95
N THR A 18 -4.23 -55.94 -15.20
CA THR A 18 -4.47 -54.54 -15.61
C THR A 18 -5.86 -54.37 -16.21
N ASP A 19 -6.44 -53.18 -16.11
CA ASP A 19 -7.30 -52.68 -17.18
C ASP A 19 -7.14 -51.16 -17.42
N ARG A 20 -7.73 -50.65 -18.50
CA ARG A 20 -7.32 -49.42 -19.22
C ARG A 20 -8.15 -48.17 -18.90
N LEU A 21 -7.55 -46.99 -19.17
CA LEU A 21 -8.28 -45.79 -19.60
C LEU A 21 -7.38 -44.88 -20.49
N ASP A 22 -7.99 -43.84 -21.07
CA ASP A 22 -7.58 -43.17 -22.33
C ASP A 22 -6.62 -41.96 -22.16
N PRO A 23 -5.81 -41.55 -23.17
CA PRO A 23 -4.79 -40.52 -23.00
C PRO A 23 -5.04 -39.20 -23.77
N SER A 24 -5.15 -38.05 -23.07
CA SER A 24 -4.96 -36.73 -23.70
C SER A 24 -4.45 -35.63 -22.75
N ALA A 25 -3.75 -34.65 -23.34
CA ALA A 25 -3.53 -33.29 -22.85
C ALA A 25 -2.90 -33.05 -21.44
N ASP A 26 -1.64 -33.47 -21.22
CA ASP A 26 -0.76 -32.77 -20.25
C ASP A 26 0.71 -32.72 -20.72
N LYS A 27 1.02 -31.75 -21.59
CA LYS A 27 2.37 -31.53 -22.18
C LYS A 27 2.85 -30.08 -22.05
N LEU A 28 2.82 -29.49 -20.84
CA LEU A 28 3.69 -28.32 -20.55
C LEU A 28 4.06 -28.11 -19.06
N LYS A 29 4.24 -29.18 -18.28
CA LYS A 29 4.84 -29.06 -16.94
C LYS A 29 6.36 -28.87 -17.05
N LEU A 30 6.83 -27.68 -16.67
CA LEU A 30 8.24 -27.36 -16.53
C LEU A 30 8.72 -27.77 -15.13
N ASP A 31 9.76 -28.59 -15.05
CA ASP A 31 10.11 -29.34 -13.84
C ASP A 31 10.40 -28.47 -12.60
N LEU A 32 9.53 -28.58 -11.59
CA LEU A 32 9.71 -28.03 -10.24
C LEU A 32 10.11 -29.14 -9.27
N GLU A 33 11.35 -29.62 -9.39
CA GLU A 33 11.95 -30.55 -8.43
C GLU A 33 12.18 -29.85 -7.08
N THR A 34 11.41 -30.22 -6.05
CA THR A 34 11.75 -29.95 -4.65
C THR A 34 12.78 -30.97 -4.16
N PRO A 35 13.91 -30.54 -3.56
CA PRO A 35 14.88 -31.47 -2.99
C PRO A 35 14.31 -32.17 -1.75
N SER A 36 14.68 -33.45 -1.55
CA SER A 36 14.31 -34.24 -0.39
C SER A 36 15.14 -33.85 0.86
N PRO A 37 14.56 -33.95 2.07
CA PRO A 37 15.27 -33.64 3.31
C PRO A 37 16.01 -34.88 3.85
N SER A 38 17.35 -34.90 3.78
CA SER A 38 18.17 -35.88 4.51
C SER A 38 19.57 -35.37 4.88
N ALA A 39 19.84 -35.38 6.20
CA ALA A 39 21.14 -35.40 6.88
C ALA A 39 22.23 -34.32 6.54
N VAL A 40 22.31 -33.30 7.41
CA VAL A 40 23.58 -32.83 8.02
C VAL A 40 23.27 -32.46 9.48
N ASN A 41 24.19 -32.73 10.43
CA ASN A 41 24.05 -32.42 11.86
C ASN A 41 24.81 -31.14 12.28
N SER A 42 24.34 -30.56 13.40
CA SER A 42 25.09 -29.81 14.45
C SER A 42 25.97 -28.60 14.10
N ASP A 43 25.75 -27.54 14.90
CA ASP A 43 26.74 -26.60 15.45
C ASP A 43 27.47 -25.61 14.52
N SER A 44 26.78 -24.50 14.21
CA SER A 44 27.41 -23.17 14.16
C SER A 44 26.38 -22.07 14.47
N GLU A 45 26.66 -21.18 15.44
CA GLU A 45 25.75 -20.08 15.77
C GLU A 45 25.71 -19.02 14.65
N GLY A 46 24.51 -18.81 14.09
CA GLY A 46 24.18 -17.65 13.27
C GLY A 46 22.86 -17.02 13.77
N PRO A 47 22.68 -15.69 13.71
CA PRO A 47 21.47 -15.05 14.21
C PRO A 47 20.27 -15.41 13.34
N ASP A 48 19.40 -16.28 13.86
CA ASP A 48 18.14 -16.66 13.22
C ASP A 48 17.30 -15.43 12.82
N VAL A 49 16.62 -15.54 11.68
CA VAL A 49 15.84 -14.47 11.05
C VAL A 49 14.72 -14.00 11.98
N GLY A 50 14.17 -14.87 12.83
CA GLY A 50 13.22 -14.49 13.89
C GLY A 50 13.82 -13.51 14.91
N ARG A 51 15.03 -13.80 15.41
CA ARG A 51 15.72 -12.98 16.43
C ARG A 51 16.05 -11.56 15.93
N GLN A 52 16.30 -11.41 14.62
CA GLN A 52 16.45 -10.09 14.00
C GLN A 52 15.12 -9.35 13.80
N ILE A 53 14.00 -10.06 13.60
CA ILE A 53 12.66 -9.45 13.56
C ILE A 53 12.28 -8.88 14.92
N GLU A 54 12.63 -9.54 16.04
CA GLU A 54 12.44 -8.99 17.39
C GLU A 54 13.26 -7.71 17.64
N LEU A 55 14.51 -7.68 17.16
CA LEU A 55 15.37 -6.50 17.26
C LEU A 55 14.84 -5.32 16.41
N GLU A 56 14.33 -5.59 15.20
CA GLU A 56 13.66 -4.59 14.37
C GLU A 56 12.27 -4.19 14.92
N ALA A 57 11.61 -5.02 15.74
CA ALA A 57 10.32 -4.72 16.35
C ALA A 57 10.38 -3.56 17.36
N ARG A 58 11.51 -3.36 18.05
CA ARG A 58 11.71 -2.32 19.08
C ARG A 58 12.16 -0.96 18.57
N ASN A 59 12.59 -0.85 17.31
CA ASN A 59 13.04 0.42 16.72
C ASN A 59 11.87 1.27 16.18
N SER A 60 12.03 2.61 16.20
CA SER A 60 11.01 3.54 15.70
C SER A 60 10.93 3.54 14.17
N ILE A 61 12.06 3.26 13.51
CA ILE A 61 12.16 3.13 12.05
C ILE A 61 12.08 1.64 11.68
N LYS A 62 11.14 1.29 10.81
CA LYS A 62 10.85 -0.11 10.42
C LYS A 62 11.12 -0.30 8.92
N TYR A 63 11.83 -1.37 8.58
CA TYR A 63 12.52 -1.49 7.28
C TYR A 63 11.97 -2.56 6.33
N ARG A 64 11.03 -3.40 6.76
CA ARG A 64 10.35 -4.41 5.94
C ARG A 64 8.88 -4.03 5.73
N THR A 65 8.51 -3.68 4.50
CA THR A 65 7.24 -2.93 4.27
C THR A 65 6.44 -3.37 3.03
N TYR A 66 6.98 -4.23 2.14
CA TYR A 66 6.45 -4.36 0.78
C TYR A 66 5.80 -5.73 0.48
N ARG A 67 4.60 -5.69 -0.10
CA ARG A 67 3.95 -6.85 -0.75
C ARG A 67 4.44 -6.96 -2.21
N GLY A 68 4.39 -8.15 -2.82
CA GLY A 68 4.93 -8.38 -4.18
C GLY A 68 4.40 -7.42 -5.26
N ALA A 69 3.16 -6.94 -5.16
CA ALA A 69 2.62 -5.92 -6.06
C ALA A 69 3.32 -4.55 -5.99
N ALA A 70 4.25 -4.33 -5.05
CA ALA A 70 5.13 -3.15 -4.99
C ALA A 70 6.42 -3.33 -5.79
N PHE A 71 6.90 -4.58 -5.98
CA PHE A 71 8.06 -4.86 -6.82
C PHE A 71 7.81 -4.42 -8.27
N LEU A 72 6.64 -4.78 -8.81
CA LEU A 72 6.16 -4.36 -10.14
C LEU A 72 6.25 -2.83 -10.33
N ARG A 73 5.92 -2.06 -9.28
CA ARG A 73 5.85 -0.58 -9.33
C ARG A 73 7.22 0.09 -9.32
N VAL A 74 8.21 -0.52 -8.65
CA VAL A 74 9.56 0.03 -8.56
C VAL A 74 10.44 -0.42 -9.72
N HIS A 75 10.18 -1.59 -10.30
CA HIS A 75 10.80 -2.02 -11.56
C HIS A 75 10.35 -1.13 -12.72
N LEU A 76 9.03 -0.96 -12.92
CA LEU A 76 8.48 -0.09 -13.99
C LEU A 76 8.83 1.41 -13.84
N SER A 77 9.26 1.87 -12.66
CA SER A 77 9.82 3.24 -12.49
C SER A 77 11.32 3.33 -12.77
N ARG A 78 11.99 2.18 -12.93
CA ARG A 78 13.41 2.05 -13.29
C ARG A 78 13.60 2.00 -14.81
N ASP A 79 12.54 1.71 -15.55
CA ASP A 79 12.49 1.54 -17.00
C ASP A 79 13.05 2.76 -17.75
N HIS A 80 14.35 2.69 -18.02
CA HIS A 80 15.08 3.69 -18.76
C HIS A 80 14.65 3.64 -20.22
N VAL A 81 13.88 4.64 -20.66
CA VAL A 81 13.40 4.83 -22.06
C VAL A 81 14.49 4.37 -23.04
N VAL A 82 14.26 3.24 -23.75
CA VAL A 82 15.22 2.72 -24.73
C VAL A 82 15.56 3.85 -25.69
N PRO A 83 16.85 4.22 -25.84
CA PRO A 83 17.23 5.30 -26.74
C PRO A 83 17.08 4.81 -28.20
N PRO A 84 16.16 5.36 -29.01
CA PRO A 84 15.96 4.92 -30.39
C PRO A 84 17.16 5.27 -31.29
N GLY A 85 18.10 6.11 -30.82
CA GLY A 85 19.44 6.24 -31.39
C GLY A 85 20.22 4.92 -31.50
N SER A 86 19.96 3.94 -30.63
CA SER A 86 20.53 2.60 -30.79
C SER A 86 19.95 1.87 -32.01
N TYR A 87 18.66 2.08 -32.30
CA TYR A 87 17.99 1.53 -33.48
C TYR A 87 18.46 2.25 -34.76
N ALA A 88 18.75 3.56 -34.70
CA ALA A 88 19.40 4.29 -35.79
C ALA A 88 20.83 3.80 -36.09
N THR A 89 21.58 3.38 -35.07
CA THR A 89 22.96 2.89 -35.25
C THR A 89 23.02 1.44 -35.76
N LEU A 90 22.13 0.58 -35.24
CA LEU A 90 22.12 -0.87 -35.50
C LEU A 90 21.14 -1.29 -36.62
N GLY A 91 20.24 -0.40 -37.04
CA GLY A 91 19.09 -0.74 -37.87
C GLY A 91 17.97 -1.46 -37.09
N LEU A 92 16.77 -1.45 -37.66
CA LEU A 92 15.55 -1.92 -37.01
C LEU A 92 15.60 -3.40 -36.61
N VAL A 93 16.11 -4.29 -37.47
CA VAL A 93 16.07 -5.74 -37.24
C VAL A 93 17.07 -6.18 -36.16
N PRO A 94 18.37 -5.78 -36.20
CA PRO A 94 19.29 -6.06 -35.10
C PRO A 94 18.86 -5.39 -33.79
N GLY A 95 18.34 -4.16 -33.82
CA GLY A 95 17.85 -3.47 -32.63
C GLY A 95 16.74 -4.25 -31.90
N LEU A 96 15.73 -4.73 -32.65
CA LEU A 96 14.65 -5.56 -32.13
C LEU A 96 15.15 -6.92 -31.59
N ILE A 97 15.96 -7.64 -32.36
CA ILE A 97 16.52 -8.94 -31.93
C ILE A 97 17.32 -8.78 -30.64
N LEU A 98 18.18 -7.77 -30.58
CA LEU A 98 19.04 -7.49 -29.44
C LEU A 98 18.23 -7.13 -28.18
N THR A 99 17.18 -6.32 -28.35
CA THR A 99 16.22 -5.96 -27.28
C THR A 99 15.58 -7.22 -26.67
N VAL A 100 15.06 -8.13 -27.50
CA VAL A 100 14.41 -9.37 -27.02
C VAL A 100 15.41 -10.35 -26.40
N VAL A 101 16.58 -10.54 -27.02
CA VAL A 101 17.62 -11.47 -26.55
C VAL A 101 18.20 -11.02 -25.20
N ILE A 102 18.47 -9.72 -25.03
CA ILE A 102 18.98 -9.17 -23.77
C ILE A 102 17.92 -9.27 -22.67
N ALA A 103 16.67 -8.90 -22.94
CA ALA A 103 15.60 -9.04 -21.97
C ALA A 103 15.42 -10.51 -21.50
N ALA A 104 15.55 -11.49 -22.41
CA ALA A 104 15.52 -12.91 -22.05
C ALA A 104 16.72 -13.34 -21.18
N ILE A 105 17.93 -12.83 -21.44
CA ILE A 105 19.12 -13.06 -20.62
C ILE A 105 19.00 -12.40 -19.24
N VAL A 106 18.43 -11.19 -19.18
CA VAL A 106 18.13 -10.47 -17.94
C VAL A 106 17.11 -11.21 -17.10
N LEU A 107 16.04 -11.73 -17.70
CA LEU A 107 15.06 -12.56 -17.01
C LEU A 107 15.70 -13.85 -16.47
N TYR A 108 16.52 -14.53 -17.29
CA TYR A 108 17.25 -15.73 -16.88
C TYR A 108 18.16 -15.49 -15.67
N THR A 109 18.98 -14.42 -15.71
CA THR A 109 19.88 -14.06 -14.61
C THR A 109 19.12 -13.56 -13.38
N SER A 110 18.03 -12.81 -13.53
CA SER A 110 17.13 -12.42 -12.44
C SER A 110 16.51 -13.62 -11.73
N LEU A 111 16.18 -14.69 -12.46
CA LEU A 111 15.74 -15.97 -11.89
C LEU A 111 16.87 -16.77 -11.21
N ILE A 112 18.13 -16.50 -11.52
CA ILE A 112 19.30 -16.97 -10.74
C ILE A 112 19.43 -16.17 -9.44
N VAL A 113 19.33 -14.82 -9.47
CA VAL A 113 19.34 -13.97 -8.26
C VAL A 113 18.29 -14.47 -7.26
N TRP A 114 17.06 -14.68 -7.74
CA TRP A 114 15.95 -15.17 -6.94
C TRP A 114 16.25 -16.50 -6.23
N LYS A 115 16.77 -17.48 -6.97
CA LYS A 115 17.11 -18.81 -6.41
C LYS A 115 18.29 -18.75 -5.44
N PHE A 116 19.25 -17.86 -5.68
CA PHE A 116 20.37 -17.61 -4.78
C PHE A 116 19.90 -16.96 -3.47
N CYS A 117 19.10 -15.89 -3.53
CA CYS A 117 18.55 -15.24 -2.33
C CYS A 117 17.61 -16.16 -1.53
N LEU A 118 16.85 -17.06 -2.18
CA LEU A 118 16.07 -18.09 -1.48
C LEU A 118 16.96 -19.15 -0.80
N ARG A 119 18.17 -19.42 -1.30
CA ARG A 119 19.14 -20.36 -0.70
C ARG A 119 19.94 -19.73 0.45
N HIS A 120 20.19 -18.43 0.40
CA HIS A 120 21.01 -17.71 1.38
C HIS A 120 20.24 -16.55 2.05
N PRO A 121 19.20 -16.80 2.90
CA PRO A 121 18.33 -15.74 3.44
C PRO A 121 18.99 -14.72 4.38
N HIS A 122 20.25 -14.95 4.77
CA HIS A 122 21.06 -14.03 5.58
C HIS A 122 21.68 -12.89 4.74
N ILE A 123 21.82 -13.08 3.43
CA ILE A 123 22.34 -12.09 2.48
C ILE A 123 21.26 -11.02 2.25
N ARG A 124 21.56 -9.75 2.56
CA ARG A 124 20.57 -8.67 2.50
C ARG A 124 20.80 -7.68 1.34
N ASP A 125 22.05 -7.50 0.89
CA ASP A 125 22.36 -6.67 -0.28
C ASP A 125 23.39 -7.29 -1.24
N VAL A 126 23.64 -6.62 -2.37
CA VAL A 126 24.50 -7.14 -3.45
C VAL A 126 25.99 -7.22 -3.06
N CYS A 127 26.43 -6.50 -2.03
CA CYS A 127 27.81 -6.56 -1.54
C CYS A 127 28.04 -7.86 -0.76
N ASP A 128 27.05 -8.29 0.01
CA ASP A 128 27.04 -9.58 0.70
C ASP A 128 27.08 -10.74 -0.33
N ILE A 129 26.36 -10.60 -1.45
CA ILE A 129 26.47 -11.54 -2.60
C ILE A 129 27.89 -11.55 -3.17
N GLY A 130 28.45 -10.38 -3.48
CA GLY A 130 29.81 -10.26 -4.01
C GLY A 130 30.84 -10.94 -3.09
N GLN A 131 30.73 -10.72 -1.78
CA GLN A 131 31.56 -11.42 -0.80
C GLN A 131 31.41 -12.95 -0.89
N HIS A 132 30.19 -13.47 -0.89
CA HIS A 132 29.93 -14.91 -0.91
C HIS A 132 30.41 -15.58 -2.22
N LEU A 133 30.18 -14.94 -3.36
CA LEU A 133 30.60 -15.42 -4.68
C LEU A 133 32.13 -15.40 -4.88
N PHE A 134 32.85 -14.55 -4.15
CA PHE A 134 34.31 -14.46 -4.20
C PHE A 134 34.96 -14.91 -2.88
N TRP A 135 34.67 -16.17 -2.49
CA TRP A 135 35.32 -16.90 -1.37
C TRP A 135 35.24 -16.18 -0.01
N ASN A 136 34.11 -15.53 0.29
CA ASN A 136 33.89 -14.73 1.49
C ASN A 136 34.89 -13.56 1.67
N SER A 137 35.57 -13.14 0.60
CA SER A 137 36.61 -12.10 0.65
C SER A 137 36.05 -10.72 0.99
N LYS A 138 36.58 -10.10 2.06
CA LYS A 138 36.27 -8.70 2.42
C LYS A 138 36.68 -7.72 1.31
N ILE A 139 37.73 -8.01 0.55
CA ILE A 139 38.16 -7.16 -0.58
C ILE A 139 37.09 -7.15 -1.67
N ALA A 140 36.50 -8.31 -1.98
CA ALA A 140 35.39 -8.40 -2.93
C ALA A 140 34.14 -7.63 -2.44
N TRP A 141 33.85 -7.65 -1.13
CA TRP A 141 32.79 -6.83 -0.53
C TRP A 141 33.05 -5.34 -0.73
N TYR A 142 34.25 -4.85 -0.42
CA TYR A 142 34.59 -3.41 -0.58
C TYR A 142 34.56 -2.96 -2.04
N LEU A 143 35.07 -3.76 -2.98
CA LEU A 143 34.98 -3.48 -4.40
C LEU A 143 33.51 -3.44 -4.87
N THR A 144 32.70 -4.40 -4.46
CA THR A 144 31.27 -4.45 -4.78
C THR A 144 30.51 -3.25 -4.19
N ALA A 145 30.86 -2.82 -2.97
CA ALA A 145 30.29 -1.65 -2.32
C ALA A 145 30.69 -0.33 -3.02
N ALA A 146 31.94 -0.21 -3.47
CA ALA A 146 32.38 0.92 -4.26
C ALA A 146 31.63 0.99 -5.60
N MET A 147 31.51 -0.14 -6.31
CA MET A 147 30.74 -0.24 -7.55
C MET A 147 29.25 0.07 -7.34
N PHE A 148 28.64 -0.42 -6.26
CA PHE A 148 27.24 -0.14 -5.92
C PHE A 148 26.99 1.36 -5.68
N LEU A 149 27.86 2.01 -4.91
CA LEU A 149 27.75 3.44 -4.64
C LEU A 149 28.04 4.28 -5.88
N LEU A 150 29.06 3.93 -6.68
CA LEU A 150 29.35 4.60 -7.95
C LEU A 150 28.18 4.45 -8.92
N ASN A 151 27.69 3.23 -9.18
CA ASN A 151 26.55 2.98 -10.05
C ASN A 151 25.32 3.83 -9.64
N ASN A 152 24.93 3.78 -8.37
CA ASN A 152 23.78 4.56 -7.92
C ASN A 152 24.03 6.09 -7.98
N THR A 153 25.28 6.54 -7.86
CA THR A 153 25.65 7.96 -8.02
C THR A 153 25.56 8.38 -9.48
N PHE A 154 26.09 7.58 -10.42
CA PHE A 154 25.95 7.78 -11.87
C PHE A 154 24.48 7.85 -12.34
N ILE A 155 23.52 7.25 -11.62
CA ILE A 155 22.09 7.41 -11.94
C ILE A 155 21.49 8.70 -11.36
N GLN A 156 21.98 9.19 -10.21
CA GLN A 156 21.56 10.49 -9.64
C GLN A 156 21.91 11.66 -10.57
N VAL A 157 23.01 11.55 -11.34
CA VAL A 157 23.43 12.49 -12.41
C VAL A 157 22.28 12.86 -13.35
N ARG A 158 21.39 11.90 -13.66
CA ARG A 158 20.29 12.06 -14.63
C ARG A 158 19.24 13.08 -14.25
N LEU A 159 19.20 13.54 -12.99
CA LEU A 159 18.38 14.71 -12.65
C LEU A 159 19.07 16.01 -13.05
N ILE A 160 20.38 16.10 -12.80
CA ILE A 160 21.18 17.32 -12.91
C ILE A 160 21.40 17.69 -14.39
N SER A 161 21.72 16.71 -15.24
CA SER A 161 21.81 16.89 -16.71
C SER A 161 20.50 17.36 -17.37
N PHE A 162 19.38 17.34 -16.64
CA PHE A 162 18.07 17.84 -17.09
C PHE A 162 17.50 18.98 -16.21
N SER A 163 18.21 19.45 -15.18
CA SER A 163 17.63 20.36 -14.15
C SER A 163 17.73 21.85 -14.45
N GLN A 164 18.03 22.28 -15.68
CA GLN A 164 18.08 23.70 -16.07
C GLN A 164 16.73 24.46 -15.87
N LEU A 165 15.64 23.73 -15.59
CA LEU A 165 14.28 24.26 -15.41
C LEU A 165 13.64 23.99 -14.04
N ILE A 166 14.35 23.43 -13.04
CA ILE A 166 13.76 23.00 -11.76
C ILE A 166 14.51 23.60 -10.56
N ASP A 167 13.81 24.38 -9.74
CA ASP A 167 14.33 24.91 -8.47
C ASP A 167 14.45 23.76 -7.44
N ILE A 168 15.67 23.47 -7.02
CA ILE A 168 16.02 22.23 -6.30
C ILE A 168 15.68 22.32 -4.79
N SER A 169 15.39 23.51 -4.28
CA SER A 169 15.36 23.82 -2.84
C SER A 169 14.30 23.08 -2.01
N ASP A 170 13.15 22.73 -2.58
CA ASP A 170 11.98 22.23 -1.83
C ASP A 170 11.91 20.68 -1.71
N MET A 171 12.81 19.94 -2.36
CA MET A 171 12.69 18.48 -2.56
C MET A 171 13.02 17.59 -1.34
N THR A 172 13.44 18.17 -0.21
CA THR A 172 13.95 17.39 0.94
C THR A 172 12.88 16.78 1.85
N ASN A 173 11.60 17.14 1.71
CA ASN A 173 10.53 16.81 2.67
C ASN A 173 9.25 16.21 2.06
N VAL A 174 9.36 15.12 1.28
CA VAL A 174 8.20 14.39 0.72
C VAL A 174 8.00 13.00 1.36
N PRO A 175 7.43 12.89 2.59
CA PRO A 175 7.08 11.62 3.21
C PRO A 175 5.73 11.07 2.69
N LEU A 176 5.62 10.85 1.37
CA LEU A 176 4.53 10.09 0.78
C LEU A 176 4.93 8.61 0.65
N GLY A 177 3.98 7.68 0.76
CA GLY A 177 4.27 6.25 0.71
C GLY A 177 4.94 5.86 -0.62
N LEU A 178 6.21 5.42 -0.56
CA LEU A 178 7.08 5.20 -1.73
C LEU A 178 6.44 4.33 -2.83
N ALA A 179 5.67 3.30 -2.48
CA ALA A 179 4.98 2.46 -3.46
C ALA A 179 3.89 3.21 -4.27
N LEU A 180 3.30 4.28 -3.72
CA LEU A 180 2.36 5.14 -4.45
C LEU A 180 3.10 6.09 -5.38
N LEU A 181 4.21 6.70 -4.93
CA LEU A 181 5.10 7.52 -5.77
C LEU A 181 5.65 6.71 -6.95
N ALA A 182 6.12 5.48 -6.71
CA ALA A 182 6.58 4.56 -7.75
C ALA A 182 5.47 4.22 -8.77
N THR A 183 4.23 4.04 -8.31
CA THR A 183 3.07 3.81 -9.20
C THR A 183 2.81 5.04 -10.08
N PHE A 184 2.86 6.23 -9.47
CA PHE A 184 2.61 7.49 -10.17
C PHE A 184 3.71 7.73 -11.23
N SER A 185 4.97 7.58 -10.86
CA SER A 185 6.12 7.63 -11.77
C SER A 185 6.00 6.62 -12.91
N ALA A 186 5.77 5.33 -12.65
CA ALA A 186 5.62 4.33 -13.70
C ALA A 186 4.48 4.70 -14.69
N LEU A 187 3.35 5.21 -14.18
CA LEU A 187 2.23 5.67 -15.00
C LEU A 187 2.59 6.91 -15.84
N THR A 188 3.25 7.92 -15.27
CA THR A 188 3.63 9.13 -16.02
C THR A 188 4.74 8.84 -17.04
N THR A 189 5.65 7.91 -16.76
CA THR A 189 6.62 7.36 -17.73
C THR A 189 5.91 6.73 -18.92
N PHE A 190 4.94 5.84 -18.67
CA PHE A 190 4.18 5.18 -19.72
C PHE A 190 3.40 6.18 -20.59
N ILE A 191 2.75 7.18 -19.97
CA ILE A 191 2.07 8.27 -20.68
C ILE A 191 3.07 9.09 -21.52
N SER A 192 4.22 9.44 -20.98
CA SER A 192 5.27 10.20 -21.68
C SER A 192 5.80 9.47 -22.92
N VAL A 193 6.10 8.17 -22.80
CA VAL A 193 6.58 7.34 -23.92
C VAL A 193 5.48 7.13 -24.96
N LEU A 194 4.22 6.94 -24.53
CA LEU A 194 3.07 6.83 -25.42
C LEU A 194 2.82 8.13 -26.21
N LEU A 195 2.93 9.29 -25.57
CA LEU A 195 2.81 10.59 -26.23
C LEU A 195 3.95 10.83 -27.22
N ALA A 196 5.19 10.46 -26.88
CA ALA A 196 6.32 10.56 -27.81
C ALA A 196 6.12 9.70 -29.07
N MET A 197 5.66 8.45 -28.92
CA MET A 197 5.30 7.60 -30.06
C MET A 197 4.20 8.25 -30.92
N ILE A 198 3.11 8.70 -30.29
CA ILE A 198 1.96 9.31 -30.98
C ILE A 198 2.36 10.58 -31.74
N PHE A 199 3.10 11.50 -31.10
CA PHE A 199 3.49 12.75 -31.75
C PHE A 199 4.52 12.53 -32.86
N SER A 200 5.47 11.61 -32.70
CA SER A 200 6.41 11.27 -33.79
C SER A 200 5.69 10.75 -35.04
N GLY A 201 4.54 10.08 -34.88
CA GLY A 201 3.70 9.61 -35.98
C GLY A 201 2.62 10.59 -36.47
N ILE A 202 2.60 11.83 -35.97
CA ILE A 202 1.60 12.87 -36.30
C ILE A 202 2.26 14.18 -36.79
N GLU A 203 3.48 14.51 -36.36
CA GLU A 203 4.20 15.68 -36.87
C GLU A 203 4.65 15.50 -38.32
N ASP A 204 4.56 16.57 -39.12
CA ASP A 204 4.86 16.51 -40.56
C ASP A 204 6.34 16.16 -40.84
N HIS A 205 7.25 16.69 -39.99
CA HIS A 205 8.69 16.49 -40.08
C HIS A 205 9.34 16.50 -38.68
N PRO A 206 10.43 15.73 -38.45
CA PRO A 206 11.14 15.67 -37.17
C PRO A 206 12.04 16.91 -36.91
N ALA A 207 12.59 16.99 -35.70
CA ALA A 207 13.52 18.04 -35.30
C ALA A 207 14.76 18.14 -36.21
N ALA A 208 15.19 19.39 -36.48
CA ALA A 208 16.32 19.71 -37.36
C ALA A 208 16.20 19.14 -38.81
N TYR A 209 14.97 18.87 -39.26
CA TYR A 209 14.64 18.63 -40.66
C TYR A 209 15.07 19.80 -41.55
N THR A 210 15.70 19.49 -42.69
CA THR A 210 15.97 20.46 -43.74
C THR A 210 15.73 19.83 -45.12
N PRO A 211 15.23 20.59 -46.11
CA PRO A 211 15.02 20.06 -47.47
C PRO A 211 16.27 19.47 -48.14
N ALA A 212 17.48 19.85 -47.68
CA ALA A 212 18.75 19.31 -48.15
C ALA A 212 19.11 17.92 -47.56
N LYS A 213 18.52 17.54 -46.41
CA LYS A 213 18.69 16.21 -45.78
C LYS A 213 17.60 15.23 -46.21
N GLY A 214 16.40 15.71 -46.53
CA GLY A 214 15.28 14.92 -47.04
C GLY A 214 14.55 14.07 -45.99
N ASP A 215 13.64 13.22 -46.46
CA ASP A 215 12.75 12.41 -45.61
C ASP A 215 13.50 11.40 -44.71
N PRO A 216 12.92 11.01 -43.55
CA PRO A 216 13.48 10.04 -42.61
C PRO A 216 14.02 8.74 -43.23
N ILE A 217 15.36 8.62 -43.35
CA ILE A 217 15.98 7.38 -43.85
C ILE A 217 15.96 6.30 -42.76
N VAL A 218 15.09 5.31 -42.91
CA VAL A 218 15.01 4.10 -42.07
C VAL A 218 15.82 2.96 -42.71
N ARG A 219 16.53 2.15 -41.90
CA ARG A 219 17.24 0.95 -42.37
C ARG A 219 16.92 -0.29 -41.54
N ALA A 220 16.78 -1.43 -42.21
CA ALA A 220 16.58 -2.73 -41.56
C ALA A 220 17.86 -3.29 -40.90
N LEU A 221 19.02 -2.93 -41.45
CA LEU A 221 20.37 -3.35 -41.04
C LEU A 221 21.23 -2.12 -40.68
N PRO A 222 22.42 -2.27 -40.07
CA PRO A 222 23.26 -1.14 -39.67
C PRO A 222 23.61 -0.22 -40.85
N VAL A 223 23.89 1.04 -40.55
CA VAL A 223 24.31 2.02 -41.55
C VAL A 223 25.69 1.61 -42.12
N PRO A 224 25.90 1.65 -43.45
CA PRO A 224 27.25 1.48 -44.01
C PRO A 224 28.20 2.51 -43.40
N GLY A 225 29.23 2.04 -42.69
CA GLY A 225 30.15 2.89 -41.93
C GLY A 225 29.93 2.94 -40.41
N THR A 226 28.93 2.25 -39.85
CA THR A 226 28.82 2.06 -38.38
C THR A 226 30.13 1.49 -37.83
N THR A 227 30.75 2.20 -36.88
CA THR A 227 32.05 1.82 -36.30
C THR A 227 31.87 0.81 -35.18
N PHE A 228 32.97 0.16 -34.77
CA PHE A 228 32.96 -0.68 -33.55
C PHE A 228 32.48 0.10 -32.33
N VAL A 229 32.92 1.36 -32.19
CA VAL A 229 32.58 2.24 -31.08
C VAL A 229 31.07 2.53 -31.02
N SER A 230 30.47 2.99 -32.12
CA SER A 230 29.03 3.30 -32.12
C SER A 230 28.16 2.04 -32.06
N GLY A 231 28.56 0.95 -32.71
CA GLY A 231 27.88 -0.35 -32.62
C GLY A 231 27.86 -0.93 -31.20
N VAL A 232 29.00 -0.88 -30.49
CA VAL A 232 29.09 -1.33 -29.10
C VAL A 232 28.38 -0.37 -28.14
N GLY A 233 28.47 0.95 -28.33
CA GLY A 233 27.72 1.92 -27.55
C GLY A 233 26.19 1.71 -27.66
N ALA A 234 25.67 1.52 -28.88
CA ALA A 234 24.26 1.20 -29.11
C ALA A 234 23.83 -0.11 -28.42
N PHE A 235 24.71 -1.13 -28.39
CA PHE A 235 24.47 -2.39 -27.68
C PHE A 235 24.48 -2.22 -26.16
N LEU A 236 25.47 -1.50 -25.59
CA LEU A 236 25.55 -1.21 -24.16
C LEU A 236 24.32 -0.39 -23.71
N ASN A 237 23.86 0.54 -24.53
CA ASN A 237 22.68 1.37 -24.23
C ASN A 237 21.37 0.56 -24.19
N ILE A 238 21.19 -0.42 -25.09
CA ILE A 238 20.08 -1.37 -25.02
C ILE A 238 20.23 -2.30 -23.80
N SER A 239 21.45 -2.74 -23.50
CA SER A 239 21.74 -3.64 -22.38
C SER A 239 21.43 -3.00 -21.03
N TYR A 240 21.89 -1.76 -20.84
CA TYR A 240 21.68 -0.97 -19.65
C TYR A 240 20.20 -0.80 -19.27
N THR A 241 19.30 -0.63 -20.25
CA THR A 241 17.86 -0.43 -19.96
C THR A 241 17.27 -1.60 -19.17
N PHE A 242 17.67 -2.85 -19.46
CA PHE A 242 17.08 -4.03 -18.82
C PHE A 242 17.79 -4.44 -17.51
N ILE A 243 19.03 -4.00 -17.25
CA ILE A 243 19.86 -4.57 -16.18
C ILE A 243 19.54 -3.94 -14.79
N GLY A 244 18.45 -4.41 -14.18
CA GLY A 244 18.00 -4.02 -12.83
C GLY A 244 18.61 -4.81 -11.66
N GLN A 245 19.39 -5.86 -11.95
CA GLN A 245 19.77 -6.95 -11.02
C GLN A 245 20.43 -6.48 -9.73
N ILE A 246 21.21 -5.39 -9.79
CA ILE A 246 21.96 -4.80 -8.67
C ILE A 246 21.13 -4.49 -7.40
N THR A 247 19.81 -4.28 -7.54
CA THR A 247 18.90 -4.04 -6.38
C THR A 247 17.90 -5.15 -6.09
N LEU A 248 17.83 -6.20 -6.92
CA LEU A 248 16.92 -7.31 -6.70
C LEU A 248 17.12 -7.99 -5.33
N PRO A 249 18.36 -8.22 -4.81
CA PRO A 249 18.55 -8.81 -3.49
C PRO A 249 17.85 -8.03 -2.37
N SER A 250 18.03 -6.70 -2.37
CA SER A 250 17.43 -5.80 -1.38
C SER A 250 15.90 -5.81 -1.46
N PHE A 251 15.32 -5.87 -2.66
CA PHE A 251 13.87 -6.00 -2.82
C PHE A 251 13.35 -7.38 -2.41
N ILE A 252 14.05 -8.46 -2.74
CA ILE A 252 13.70 -9.83 -2.33
C ILE A 252 13.72 -9.94 -0.79
N ALA A 253 14.67 -9.29 -0.11
CA ALA A 253 14.76 -9.24 1.35
C ALA A 253 13.70 -8.36 2.05
N GLU A 254 13.04 -7.44 1.32
CA GLU A 254 11.92 -6.61 1.80
C GLU A 254 10.53 -7.13 1.36
N MET A 255 10.46 -8.13 0.46
CA MET A 255 9.21 -8.77 0.04
C MET A 255 8.59 -9.65 1.13
N LYS A 256 7.29 -9.46 1.41
CA LYS A 256 6.52 -10.34 2.33
C LYS A 256 6.57 -11.82 1.92
N GLU A 257 6.55 -12.13 0.63
CA GLU A 257 6.49 -13.49 0.08
C GLU A 257 7.52 -13.65 -1.05
N PRO A 258 8.83 -13.86 -0.74
CA PRO A 258 9.92 -13.93 -1.72
C PRO A 258 9.76 -15.03 -2.79
N LYS A 259 8.95 -16.06 -2.52
CA LYS A 259 8.67 -17.15 -3.47
C LYS A 259 7.88 -16.70 -4.71
N ASP A 260 7.17 -15.57 -4.66
CA ASP A 260 6.34 -15.05 -5.75
C ASP A 260 7.07 -14.04 -6.66
N PHE A 261 8.35 -13.77 -6.40
CA PHE A 261 9.20 -12.89 -7.19
C PHE A 261 9.22 -13.25 -8.68
N TRP A 262 9.36 -14.55 -9.01
CA TRP A 262 9.48 -15.02 -10.40
C TRP A 262 8.29 -14.64 -11.28
N LYS A 263 7.07 -14.69 -10.71
CA LYS A 263 5.83 -14.27 -11.39
C LYS A 263 5.91 -12.79 -11.75
N SER A 264 6.37 -11.99 -10.79
CA SER A 264 6.39 -10.54 -10.87
C SER A 264 7.42 -10.06 -11.89
N VAL A 265 8.66 -10.55 -11.84
CA VAL A 265 9.71 -10.17 -12.83
C VAL A 265 9.36 -10.63 -14.25
N THR A 266 8.78 -11.83 -14.42
CA THR A 266 8.36 -12.32 -15.74
C THR A 266 7.30 -11.41 -16.39
N VAL A 267 6.32 -10.95 -15.61
CA VAL A 267 5.28 -10.03 -16.10
C VAL A 267 5.84 -8.66 -16.46
N VAL A 268 6.77 -8.13 -15.66
CA VAL A 268 7.43 -6.85 -15.99
C VAL A 268 8.25 -6.98 -17.28
N THR A 269 9.13 -7.97 -17.40
CA THR A 269 9.99 -8.11 -18.60
C THR A 269 9.21 -8.35 -19.89
N ILE A 270 8.04 -9.01 -19.84
CA ILE A 270 7.15 -9.10 -21.00
C ILE A 270 6.59 -7.71 -21.38
N ALA A 271 6.22 -6.88 -20.41
CA ALA A 271 5.76 -5.52 -20.66
C ALA A 271 6.89 -4.60 -21.15
N GLU A 272 8.08 -4.67 -20.55
CA GLU A 272 9.30 -3.97 -21.00
C GLU A 272 9.60 -4.27 -22.47
N ILE A 273 9.66 -5.56 -22.84
CA ILE A 273 9.91 -5.99 -24.24
C ILE A 273 8.90 -5.36 -25.20
N ILE A 274 7.60 -5.39 -24.87
CA ILE A 274 6.55 -4.84 -25.73
C ILE A 274 6.69 -3.32 -25.86
N VAL A 275 6.77 -2.60 -24.73
CA VAL A 275 6.83 -1.13 -24.71
C VAL A 275 8.10 -0.62 -25.40
N PHE A 276 9.27 -1.20 -25.12
CA PHE A 276 10.53 -0.76 -25.71
C PHE A 276 10.69 -1.17 -27.18
N SER A 277 10.19 -2.35 -27.58
CA SER A 277 10.20 -2.72 -29.01
C SER A 277 9.32 -1.79 -29.83
N LEU A 278 8.13 -1.43 -29.31
CA LEU A 278 7.23 -0.47 -29.96
C LEU A 278 7.82 0.94 -29.98
N ALA A 279 8.28 1.46 -28.84
CA ALA A 279 8.83 2.82 -28.75
C ALA A 279 10.11 3.00 -29.58
N GLY A 280 11.03 2.02 -29.50
CA GLY A 280 12.24 2.01 -30.32
C GLY A 280 11.94 1.96 -31.81
N SER A 281 10.99 1.11 -32.23
CA SER A 281 10.63 0.95 -33.65
C SER A 281 9.86 2.14 -34.20
N ILE A 282 8.82 2.62 -33.50
CA ILE A 282 7.92 3.67 -33.99
C ILE A 282 8.68 4.98 -34.13
N VAL A 283 9.35 5.44 -33.06
CA VAL A 283 10.11 6.70 -33.12
C VAL A 283 11.25 6.58 -34.13
N TYR A 284 11.91 5.42 -34.26
CA TYR A 284 12.92 5.23 -35.31
C TYR A 284 12.35 5.27 -36.74
N VAL A 285 11.16 4.73 -36.98
CA VAL A 285 10.54 4.76 -38.32
C VAL A 285 10.14 6.18 -38.73
N TYR A 286 9.63 7.00 -37.82
CA TYR A 286 9.20 8.36 -38.13
C TYR A 286 10.34 9.41 -38.07
N THR A 287 11.36 9.21 -37.25
CA THR A 287 12.52 10.13 -37.18
C THR A 287 13.67 9.73 -38.12
N GLY A 288 13.85 8.43 -38.39
CA GLY A 288 14.95 7.94 -39.25
C GLY A 288 16.36 8.17 -38.68
N ASN A 289 17.39 7.85 -39.47
CA ASN A 289 18.79 7.89 -39.02
C ASN A 289 19.35 9.32 -38.82
N GLN A 290 18.82 10.32 -39.52
CA GLN A 290 19.47 11.64 -39.66
C GLN A 290 19.05 12.67 -38.60
N TYR A 291 17.93 12.42 -37.93
CA TYR A 291 17.27 13.35 -37.00
C TYR A 291 17.15 12.78 -35.58
N MET A 292 17.71 11.58 -35.36
CA MET A 292 17.57 10.85 -34.09
C MET A 292 18.50 11.40 -33.01
N THR A 293 17.90 11.74 -31.87
CA THR A 293 18.61 12.27 -30.69
C THR A 293 18.49 11.32 -29.50
N ALA A 294 19.35 11.50 -28.50
CA ALA A 294 19.29 10.81 -27.22
C ALA A 294 19.15 11.86 -26.09
N PRO A 295 18.02 11.92 -25.35
CA PRO A 295 16.84 11.04 -25.43
C PRO A 295 15.93 11.33 -26.63
N ALA A 296 15.00 10.41 -26.89
CA ALA A 296 14.04 10.44 -28.00
C ALA A 296 13.23 11.74 -28.12
N PHE A 297 12.93 12.40 -26.99
CA PHE A 297 12.12 13.63 -26.96
C PHE A 297 12.76 14.81 -27.71
N GLY A 298 14.09 14.82 -27.88
CA GLY A 298 14.78 15.84 -28.67
C GLY A 298 14.57 15.71 -30.18
N SER A 299 14.03 14.58 -30.65
CA SER A 299 13.75 14.31 -32.06
C SER A 299 12.40 14.85 -32.53
N LEU A 300 11.52 15.24 -31.60
CA LEU A 300 10.22 15.82 -31.89
C LEU A 300 10.38 17.25 -32.40
N GLY A 301 9.92 17.51 -33.62
CA GLY A 301 10.05 18.83 -34.28
C GLY A 301 9.12 19.89 -33.69
N ASN A 302 7.96 19.50 -33.15
CA ASN A 302 7.02 20.44 -32.54
C ASN A 302 7.34 20.67 -31.05
N GLU A 303 7.72 21.91 -30.71
CA GLU A 303 8.04 22.34 -29.34
C GLU A 303 6.92 22.07 -28.32
N VAL A 304 5.65 22.15 -28.71
CA VAL A 304 4.52 21.84 -27.82
C VAL A 304 4.46 20.33 -27.55
N TYR A 305 4.65 19.50 -28.57
CA TYR A 305 4.66 18.04 -28.45
C TYR A 305 5.85 17.54 -27.61
N LYS A 306 7.03 18.13 -27.84
CA LYS A 306 8.25 17.93 -27.04
C LYS A 306 8.03 18.30 -25.57
N LYS A 307 7.55 19.53 -25.28
CA LYS A 307 7.28 20.00 -23.91
C LYS A 307 6.19 19.21 -23.19
N VAL A 308 5.09 18.84 -23.88
CA VAL A 308 4.01 18.02 -23.30
C VAL A 308 4.48 16.61 -22.97
N SER A 309 5.14 15.91 -23.91
CA SER A 309 5.69 14.56 -23.66
C SER A 309 6.70 14.56 -22.52
N PHE A 310 7.64 15.50 -22.52
CA PHE A 310 8.69 15.58 -21.49
C PHE A 310 8.13 15.94 -20.11
N SER A 311 7.07 16.76 -20.02
CA SER A 311 6.45 17.13 -18.74
C SER A 311 5.96 15.91 -17.93
N PHE A 312 5.51 14.85 -18.59
CA PHE A 312 5.15 13.58 -17.92
C PHE A 312 6.36 12.72 -17.51
N MET A 313 7.56 12.99 -18.04
CA MET A 313 8.80 12.32 -17.62
C MET A 313 9.38 12.94 -16.33
N VAL A 314 9.16 14.23 -16.08
CA VAL A 314 9.72 14.97 -14.93
C VAL A 314 9.44 14.31 -13.56
N PRO A 315 8.21 13.85 -13.22
CA PRO A 315 7.95 13.16 -11.96
C PRO A 315 8.77 11.87 -11.78
N THR A 316 9.08 11.17 -12.88
CA THR A 316 9.92 9.97 -12.86
C THR A 316 11.38 10.31 -12.66
N LEU A 317 11.91 11.30 -13.35
CA LEU A 317 13.29 11.74 -13.15
C LEU A 317 13.53 12.12 -11.69
N ILE A 318 12.62 12.93 -11.11
CA ILE A 318 12.64 13.34 -9.70
C ILE A 318 12.60 12.11 -8.77
N PHE A 319 11.60 11.23 -8.95
CA PHE A 319 11.47 10.03 -8.12
C PHE A 319 12.69 9.11 -8.20
N LEU A 320 13.25 8.93 -9.40
CA LEU A 320 14.36 8.01 -9.66
C LEU A 320 15.65 8.46 -8.97
N GLY A 321 16.07 9.72 -9.15
CA GLY A 321 17.27 10.22 -8.49
C GLY A 321 17.14 10.30 -6.97
N VAL A 322 15.98 10.72 -6.46
CA VAL A 322 15.69 10.68 -5.01
C VAL A 322 15.71 9.25 -4.46
N LEU A 323 15.21 8.26 -5.22
CA LEU A 323 15.26 6.84 -4.84
C LEU A 323 16.71 6.33 -4.74
N TYR A 324 17.56 6.57 -5.75
CA TYR A 324 18.96 6.12 -5.73
C TYR A 324 19.82 6.84 -4.68
N ALA A 325 19.60 8.14 -4.48
CA ALA A 325 20.21 8.90 -3.39
C ALA A 325 19.81 8.30 -2.03
N SER A 326 18.51 8.04 -1.81
CA SER A 326 18.00 7.46 -0.55
C SER A 326 18.50 6.04 -0.28
N VAL A 327 18.59 5.20 -1.32
CA VAL A 327 19.12 3.83 -1.22
C VAL A 327 20.60 3.85 -0.84
N SER A 328 21.39 4.73 -1.47
CA SER A 328 22.83 4.86 -1.21
C SER A 328 23.09 5.48 0.17
N ALA A 329 22.33 6.51 0.55
CA ALA A 329 22.39 7.11 1.87
C ALA A 329 22.02 6.10 2.97
N ARG A 330 20.98 5.28 2.76
CA ARG A 330 20.59 4.19 3.68
C ARG A 330 21.68 3.13 3.81
N PHE A 331 22.31 2.72 2.71
CA PHE A 331 23.42 1.76 2.71
C PHE A 331 24.59 2.24 3.57
N ILE A 332 25.00 3.51 3.40
CA ILE A 332 26.08 4.15 4.18
C ILE A 332 25.66 4.34 5.64
N PHE A 333 24.49 4.93 5.88
CA PHE A 333 23.99 5.27 7.23
C PHE A 333 23.86 4.03 8.14
N PHE A 334 23.37 2.91 7.62
CA PHE A 334 23.26 1.67 8.39
C PHE A 334 24.61 1.08 8.82
N ARG A 335 25.66 1.29 8.02
CA ARG A 335 27.02 0.80 8.28
C ARG A 335 27.78 1.76 9.21
N LEU A 336 27.61 3.07 9.04
CA LEU A 336 28.19 4.08 9.95
C LEU A 336 27.61 4.04 11.38
N PHE A 337 26.33 3.70 11.53
CA PHE A 337 25.65 3.67 12.83
C PHE A 337 25.34 2.25 13.34
N GLU A 338 26.01 1.23 12.80
CA GLU A 338 25.98 -0.17 13.27
C GLU A 338 26.12 -0.26 14.80
N GLY A 339 25.25 -1.01 15.47
CA GLY A 339 25.25 -1.15 16.95
C GLY A 339 24.86 0.11 17.75
N THR A 340 24.66 1.28 17.13
CA THR A 340 24.37 2.53 17.86
C THR A 340 22.88 2.85 17.99
N ARG A 341 22.50 3.61 19.04
CA ARG A 341 21.14 4.14 19.24
C ARG A 341 20.61 5.01 18.08
N HIS A 342 21.50 5.51 17.22
CA HIS A 342 21.19 6.45 16.14
C HIS A 342 20.62 5.76 14.89
N LYS A 343 20.86 4.44 14.73
CA LYS A 343 20.30 3.60 13.65
C LYS A 343 18.81 3.26 13.85
N GLY A 344 18.35 3.24 15.10
CA GLY A 344 16.99 2.81 15.48
C GLY A 344 16.02 3.91 15.92
N ASN A 345 16.50 5.14 16.18
CA ASN A 345 15.71 6.23 16.76
C ASN A 345 15.97 7.57 16.06
N HIS A 346 14.94 8.41 15.97
CA HIS A 346 15.08 9.80 15.53
C HIS A 346 15.97 10.60 16.50
N THR A 347 17.14 11.02 16.04
CA THR A 347 18.12 11.78 16.82
C THR A 347 18.72 12.89 15.95
N VAL A 348 19.10 14.02 16.53
CA VAL A 348 19.69 15.15 15.78
C VAL A 348 20.97 14.72 15.05
N VAL A 349 21.82 13.91 15.68
CA VAL A 349 23.03 13.34 15.05
C VAL A 349 22.67 12.42 13.86
N GLY A 350 21.62 11.59 14.00
CA GLY A 350 21.17 10.71 12.91
C GLY A 350 20.64 11.51 11.72
N TRP A 351 19.82 12.54 11.97
CA TRP A 351 19.33 13.45 10.92
C TRP A 351 20.45 14.25 10.26
N ALA A 352 21.36 14.83 11.04
CA ALA A 352 22.49 15.60 10.51
C ALA A 352 23.41 14.74 9.64
N ALA A 353 23.71 13.50 10.07
CA ALA A 353 24.51 12.57 9.29
C ALA A 353 23.76 12.10 8.03
N TRP A 354 22.46 11.80 8.11
CA TRP A 354 21.65 11.45 6.95
C TRP A 354 21.65 12.55 5.88
N THR A 355 21.41 13.80 6.28
CA THR A 355 21.47 14.98 5.39
C THR A 355 22.88 15.20 4.84
N GLY A 356 23.92 15.03 5.65
CA GLY A 356 25.31 15.14 5.20
C GLY A 356 25.71 14.09 4.16
N ILE A 357 25.29 12.83 4.35
CA ILE A 357 25.53 11.76 3.37
C ILE A 357 24.81 12.07 2.04
N LEU A 358 23.54 12.51 2.10
CA LEU A 358 22.81 12.94 0.90
C LEU A 358 23.51 14.11 0.19
N ALA A 359 23.93 15.14 0.92
CA ALA A 359 24.63 16.28 0.33
C ALA A 359 25.91 15.88 -0.41
N VAL A 360 26.73 14.98 0.17
CA VAL A 360 27.94 14.45 -0.49
C VAL A 360 27.59 13.64 -1.74
N LEU A 361 26.58 12.77 -1.69
CA LEU A 361 26.14 12.00 -2.87
C LEU A 361 25.67 12.90 -4.02
N TRP A 362 24.92 13.96 -3.70
CA TRP A 362 24.46 14.95 -4.68
C TRP A 362 25.60 15.78 -5.28
N VAL A 363 26.61 16.17 -4.49
CA VAL A 363 27.81 16.87 -5.00
C VAL A 363 28.64 15.96 -5.92
N LEU A 364 28.79 14.68 -5.57
CA LEU A 364 29.47 13.71 -6.45
C LEU A 364 28.69 13.48 -7.75
N ALA A 365 27.36 13.40 -7.70
CA ALA A 365 26.53 13.34 -8.89
C ALA A 365 26.69 14.60 -9.77
N PHE A 366 26.71 15.80 -9.16
CA PHE A 366 26.91 17.06 -9.89
C PHE A 366 28.23 17.08 -10.66
N ILE A 367 29.33 16.68 -10.01
CA ILE A 367 30.66 16.61 -10.63
C ILE A 367 30.67 15.65 -11.83
N ILE A 368 29.95 14.53 -11.77
CA ILE A 368 29.89 13.56 -12.87
C ILE A 368 29.06 14.10 -14.06
N SER A 369 27.98 14.88 -13.84
CA SER A 369 27.22 15.53 -14.93
C SER A 369 28.06 16.53 -15.72
N GLU A 370 28.91 17.30 -15.06
CA GLU A 370 29.77 18.30 -15.69
C GLU A 370 30.91 17.67 -16.51
N VAL A 371 31.35 16.47 -16.13
CA VAL A 371 32.44 15.72 -16.80
C VAL A 371 31.92 14.80 -17.91
N ILE A 372 30.63 14.41 -17.87
CA ILE A 372 30.00 13.56 -18.90
C ILE A 372 28.57 14.09 -19.20
N PRO A 373 28.44 15.15 -20.01
CA PRO A 373 27.13 15.71 -20.38
C PRO A 373 26.35 14.82 -21.37
N PHE A 374 27.05 13.91 -22.08
CA PHE A 374 26.46 13.05 -23.11
C PHE A 374 25.62 11.91 -22.50
N PHE A 375 24.29 11.99 -22.62
CA PHE A 375 23.37 11.01 -22.07
C PHE A 375 23.67 9.57 -22.53
N SER A 376 23.92 9.35 -23.83
CA SER A 376 24.22 8.03 -24.41
C SER A 376 25.53 7.43 -23.91
N ASP A 377 26.57 8.25 -23.73
CA ASP A 377 27.87 7.75 -23.29
C ASP A 377 27.85 7.42 -21.79
N LEU A 378 27.10 8.21 -20.99
CA LEU A 378 26.84 7.90 -19.58
C LEU A 378 26.19 6.51 -19.42
N LEU A 379 25.20 6.15 -20.26
CA LEU A 379 24.62 4.80 -20.27
C LEU A 379 25.67 3.73 -20.58
N SER A 380 26.49 3.94 -21.61
CA SER A 380 27.51 2.98 -22.05
C SER A 380 28.61 2.77 -21.01
N ILE A 381 29.11 3.84 -20.38
CA ILE A 381 30.09 3.79 -19.28
C ILE A 381 29.51 3.02 -18.08
N MET A 382 28.25 3.31 -17.71
CA MET A 382 27.57 2.58 -16.64
C MET A 382 27.47 1.07 -16.93
N SER A 383 27.04 0.69 -18.13
CA SER A 383 26.84 -0.72 -18.46
C SER A 383 28.15 -1.49 -18.55
N SER A 384 29.16 -0.89 -19.18
CA SER A 384 30.47 -1.52 -19.30
C SER A 384 31.16 -1.74 -17.93
N LEU A 385 31.11 -0.75 -17.03
CA LEU A 385 31.76 -0.84 -15.71
C LEU A 385 30.98 -1.65 -14.65
N PHE A 386 29.65 -1.59 -14.66
CA PHE A 386 28.82 -2.14 -13.57
C PHE A 386 27.94 -3.32 -14.01
N ASP A 387 27.27 -3.24 -15.16
CA ASP A 387 26.40 -4.32 -15.64
C ASP A 387 27.19 -5.56 -16.09
N SER A 388 28.43 -5.38 -16.54
CA SER A 388 29.41 -6.47 -16.72
C SER A 388 29.41 -7.45 -15.55
N PHE A 389 29.44 -6.93 -14.32
CA PHE A 389 29.38 -7.71 -13.10
C PHE A 389 27.95 -8.02 -12.65
N PHE A 390 27.12 -6.99 -12.50
CA PHE A 390 25.80 -7.10 -11.88
C PHE A 390 24.71 -7.64 -12.80
N GLY A 391 24.87 -7.59 -14.12
CA GLY A 391 24.00 -8.22 -15.12
C GLY A 391 24.45 -9.63 -15.49
N PHE A 392 25.77 -9.89 -15.53
CA PHE A 392 26.31 -11.12 -16.13
C PHE A 392 27.24 -11.94 -15.22
N ILE A 393 28.45 -11.45 -14.87
CA ILE A 393 29.50 -12.27 -14.23
C ILE A 393 29.04 -12.87 -12.90
N PHE A 394 28.39 -12.07 -12.04
CA PHE A 394 27.94 -12.54 -10.72
C PHE A 394 27.00 -13.76 -10.85
N TRP A 395 26.05 -13.72 -11.79
CA TRP A 395 25.03 -14.76 -11.92
C TRP A 395 25.54 -16.00 -12.65
N GLY A 396 26.46 -15.83 -13.60
CA GLY A 396 27.23 -16.93 -14.16
C GLY A 396 27.99 -17.70 -13.07
N VAL A 397 28.75 -16.98 -12.22
CA VAL A 397 29.48 -17.58 -11.09
C VAL A 397 28.51 -18.19 -10.07
N ALA A 398 27.40 -17.53 -9.74
CA ALA A 398 26.39 -18.03 -8.81
C ALA A 398 25.76 -19.34 -9.27
N TYR A 399 25.41 -19.45 -10.56
CA TYR A 399 24.90 -20.70 -11.14
C TYR A 399 25.94 -21.82 -11.03
N LEU A 400 27.18 -21.56 -11.45
CA LEU A 400 28.25 -22.56 -11.41
C LEU A 400 28.57 -23.04 -9.99
N ARG A 401 28.52 -22.14 -8.99
CA ARG A 401 28.66 -22.50 -7.56
C ARG A 401 27.47 -23.31 -7.04
N MET A 402 26.24 -22.80 -7.15
CA MET A 402 25.05 -23.50 -6.67
C MET A 402 24.91 -24.91 -7.26
N ARG A 403 25.23 -25.10 -8.55
CA ARG A 403 25.15 -26.43 -9.18
C ARG A 403 26.30 -27.36 -8.83
N ARG A 404 27.48 -26.82 -8.49
CA ARG A 404 28.60 -27.58 -7.93
C ARG A 404 28.33 -28.05 -6.49
N GLU A 405 27.55 -27.30 -5.73
CA GLU A 405 27.02 -27.73 -4.43
C GLU A 405 25.95 -28.82 -4.62
N ASP A 406 24.94 -28.58 -5.46
CA ASP A 406 23.80 -29.50 -5.67
C ASP A 406 24.19 -30.91 -6.14
N TYR A 407 25.16 -31.02 -7.05
CA TYR A 407 25.49 -32.28 -7.74
C TYR A 407 27.00 -32.55 -7.84
N GLY A 408 27.79 -31.90 -6.98
CA GLY A 408 29.25 -32.09 -6.88
C GLY A 408 30.08 -31.47 -8.03
N PRO A 409 31.41 -31.69 -8.02
CA PRO A 409 32.33 -31.09 -9.00
C PRO A 409 32.10 -31.52 -10.46
N GLY A 410 31.29 -32.57 -10.71
CA GLY A 410 30.95 -33.07 -12.03
C GLY A 410 29.55 -32.69 -12.55
N PHE A 411 28.83 -31.74 -11.91
CA PHE A 411 27.40 -31.49 -12.14
C PHE A 411 26.96 -31.40 -13.61
N TYR A 412 27.80 -30.84 -14.47
CA TYR A 412 27.53 -30.61 -15.89
C TYR A 412 27.50 -31.92 -16.70
N LYS A 413 28.26 -32.94 -16.28
CA LYS A 413 28.13 -34.32 -16.78
C LYS A 413 26.96 -35.04 -16.10
N ASN A 414 26.83 -34.90 -14.79
CA ASN A 414 25.85 -35.63 -13.96
C ASN A 414 24.39 -35.33 -14.34
N ARG A 415 24.10 -34.15 -14.91
CA ARG A 415 22.76 -33.77 -15.41
C ARG A 415 22.60 -33.92 -16.94
N GLY A 416 23.49 -34.66 -17.61
CA GLY A 416 23.46 -34.89 -19.06
C GLY A 416 23.42 -33.60 -19.89
N PHE A 417 22.64 -33.59 -20.97
CA PHE A 417 22.50 -32.42 -21.85
C PHE A 417 22.05 -31.14 -21.11
N ARG A 418 21.11 -31.25 -20.15
CA ARG A 418 20.66 -30.12 -19.31
C ARG A 418 21.78 -29.56 -18.43
N GLY A 419 22.75 -30.39 -18.03
CA GLY A 419 23.96 -29.98 -17.31
C GLY A 419 24.93 -29.20 -18.20
N TRP A 420 25.26 -29.75 -19.37
CA TRP A 420 26.16 -29.12 -20.34
C TRP A 420 25.61 -27.81 -20.90
N ALA A 421 24.34 -27.75 -21.30
CA ALA A 421 23.72 -26.53 -21.80
C ALA A 421 23.72 -25.42 -20.74
N GLY A 422 23.40 -25.76 -19.48
CA GLY A 422 23.46 -24.82 -18.36
C GLY A 422 24.88 -24.34 -18.04
N PHE A 423 25.88 -25.23 -18.10
CA PHE A 423 27.29 -24.88 -17.91
C PHE A 423 27.78 -23.92 -19.02
N LEU A 424 27.61 -24.30 -20.28
CA LEU A 424 28.04 -23.49 -21.43
C LEU A 424 27.39 -22.12 -21.44
N LEU A 425 26.07 -22.03 -21.20
CA LEU A 425 25.36 -20.75 -21.11
C LEU A 425 25.98 -19.81 -20.07
N ASN A 426 26.29 -20.31 -18.86
CA ASN A 426 26.82 -19.46 -17.79
C ASN A 426 28.31 -19.10 -17.98
N ILE A 427 29.09 -19.94 -18.67
CA ILE A 427 30.43 -19.56 -19.15
C ILE A 427 30.32 -18.44 -20.21
N THR A 428 29.39 -18.55 -21.16
CA THR A 428 29.12 -17.49 -22.14
C THR A 428 28.68 -16.18 -21.48
N LEU A 429 27.84 -16.23 -20.44
CA LEU A 429 27.47 -15.02 -19.68
C LEU A 429 28.68 -14.35 -19.02
N ILE A 430 29.60 -15.12 -18.43
CA ILE A 430 30.86 -14.57 -17.88
C ILE A 430 31.70 -13.94 -19.01
N GLY A 431 31.78 -14.58 -20.18
CA GLY A 431 32.44 -14.02 -21.36
C GLY A 431 31.82 -12.72 -21.86
N ILE A 432 30.49 -12.62 -21.89
CA ILE A 432 29.75 -11.39 -22.22
C ILE A 432 30.08 -10.27 -21.21
N GLY A 433 30.06 -10.56 -19.91
CA GLY A 433 30.41 -9.55 -18.90
C GLY A 433 31.87 -9.08 -19.00
N LEU A 434 32.81 -9.98 -19.34
CA LEU A 434 34.21 -9.59 -19.61
C LEU A 434 34.34 -8.76 -20.90
N PHE A 435 33.53 -9.01 -21.94
CA PHE A 435 33.46 -8.17 -23.13
C PHE A 435 32.92 -6.76 -22.81
N PHE A 436 31.92 -6.65 -21.94
CA PHE A 436 31.44 -5.35 -21.45
C PHE A 436 32.54 -4.59 -20.71
N LEU A 437 33.24 -5.26 -19.78
CA LEU A 437 34.26 -4.63 -18.93
C LEU A 437 35.54 -4.20 -19.68
N GLY A 438 35.93 -4.91 -20.72
CA GLY A 438 37.11 -4.56 -21.54
C GLY A 438 36.71 -3.75 -22.78
N PRO A 439 36.42 -4.40 -23.92
CA PRO A 439 36.00 -3.75 -25.16
C PRO A 439 34.84 -2.75 -25.01
N GLY A 440 33.86 -3.02 -24.15
CA GLY A 440 32.75 -2.11 -23.87
C GLY A 440 33.20 -0.81 -23.18
N THR A 441 34.06 -0.89 -22.16
CA THR A 441 34.63 0.29 -21.50
C THR A 441 35.51 1.09 -22.45
N TYR A 442 36.30 0.42 -23.30
CA TYR A 442 37.07 1.10 -24.36
C TYR A 442 36.16 1.90 -25.30
N ALA A 443 35.13 1.28 -25.87
CA ALA A 443 34.18 1.95 -26.76
C ALA A 443 33.45 3.10 -26.06
N SER A 444 33.08 2.93 -24.78
CA SER A 444 32.39 3.96 -24.01
C SER A 444 33.26 5.21 -23.79
N ILE A 445 34.55 5.03 -23.50
CA ILE A 445 35.50 6.13 -23.29
C ILE A 445 35.87 6.80 -24.62
N ASP A 446 36.08 6.03 -25.69
CA ASP A 446 36.41 6.59 -27.01
C ASP A 446 35.22 7.38 -27.59
N SER A 447 33.98 6.97 -27.34
CA SER A 447 32.76 7.75 -27.66
C SER A 447 32.79 9.14 -27.02
N VAL A 448 33.06 9.24 -25.71
CA VAL A 448 33.19 10.54 -25.01
C VAL A 448 34.31 11.40 -25.61
N ILE A 449 35.46 10.80 -25.91
CA ILE A 449 36.61 11.51 -26.51
C ILE A 449 36.27 12.02 -27.91
N LEU A 450 35.57 11.22 -28.73
CA LEU A 450 35.12 11.62 -30.06
C LEU A 450 34.07 12.74 -30.00
N ASN A 451 33.11 12.66 -29.08
CA ASN A 451 32.07 13.67 -28.91
C ASN A 451 32.66 15.01 -28.42
N TYR A 452 33.61 15.00 -27.48
CA TYR A 452 34.35 16.22 -27.11
C TYR A 452 35.20 16.77 -28.27
N ARG A 453 35.86 15.91 -29.06
CA ARG A 453 36.62 16.34 -30.25
C ARG A 453 35.74 16.92 -31.37
N ALA A 454 34.48 16.52 -31.43
CA ALA A 454 33.49 17.07 -32.37
C ALA A 454 33.01 18.48 -31.98
N GLY A 455 33.37 18.99 -30.79
CA GLY A 455 33.03 20.34 -30.34
C GLY A 455 31.55 20.56 -30.05
N THR A 456 30.78 19.50 -29.81
CA THR A 456 29.31 19.55 -29.66
C THR A 456 28.82 19.99 -28.28
N VAL A 457 29.73 20.20 -27.31
CA VAL A 457 29.45 20.70 -25.95
C VAL A 457 30.61 21.59 -25.48
N GLY A 458 30.36 22.41 -24.45
CA GLY A 458 31.41 23.16 -23.76
C GLY A 458 32.39 22.25 -23.00
N SER A 459 33.56 22.78 -22.63
CA SER A 459 34.47 22.08 -21.71
C SER A 459 33.83 21.92 -20.31
N PRO A 460 34.20 20.88 -19.54
CA PRO A 460 33.70 20.69 -18.18
C PRO A 460 33.86 21.94 -17.31
N PHE A 461 32.81 22.31 -16.55
CA PHE A 461 32.76 23.50 -15.72
C PHE A 461 32.89 24.85 -16.47
N SER A 462 32.75 24.88 -17.79
CA SER A 462 32.60 26.14 -18.54
C SER A 462 31.20 26.74 -18.37
N CYS A 463 31.07 28.06 -18.51
CA CYS A 463 29.77 28.74 -18.40
C CYS A 463 28.89 28.63 -19.65
N ALA A 464 29.19 27.70 -20.57
CA ALA A 464 28.38 27.43 -21.75
C ALA A 464 27.12 26.63 -21.37
N SER A 465 26.01 26.86 -22.06
CA SER A 465 24.83 26.00 -21.89
C SER A 465 25.07 24.67 -22.59
N ASN A 466 25.18 23.59 -21.82
CA ASN A 466 25.12 22.22 -22.33
C ASN A 466 23.67 21.69 -22.38
N GLY A 467 22.67 22.58 -22.31
CA GLY A 467 21.25 22.25 -22.41
C GLY A 467 20.77 22.15 -23.86
N LEU A 468 19.64 21.45 -24.08
CA LEU A 468 19.03 21.25 -25.40
C LEU A 468 18.19 22.46 -25.86
N GLU A 469 18.82 23.64 -25.99
CA GLU A 469 18.20 24.85 -26.54
C GLU A 469 18.85 25.30 -27.85
N GLU A 470 18.07 25.11 -28.91
CA GLU A 470 17.92 25.94 -30.11
C GLU A 470 19.06 26.86 -30.56
N ASP A 471 19.71 26.45 -31.65
CA ASP A 471 20.31 27.37 -32.63
C ASP A 471 19.15 28.06 -33.41
N SER A 472 18.52 29.06 -32.81
CA SER A 472 17.47 29.88 -33.46
C SER A 472 17.72 31.38 -33.21
N ASN A 473 17.53 32.20 -34.25
CA ASN A 473 17.99 33.59 -34.25
C ASN A 473 17.02 34.56 -33.55
N GLU A 474 17.60 35.36 -32.64
CA GLU A 474 17.26 36.75 -32.37
C GLU A 474 15.85 37.10 -31.82
N LYS A 475 15.82 37.62 -30.56
CA LYS A 475 14.69 38.28 -29.84
C LYS A 475 13.51 37.39 -29.38
N ASP A 476 13.59 36.89 -28.14
CA ASP A 476 12.49 37.10 -27.16
C ASP A 476 12.88 36.91 -25.66
N ASP A 477 14.02 37.47 -25.23
CA ASP A 477 14.55 37.39 -23.85
C ASP A 477 13.75 38.23 -22.82
N LYS A 478 12.46 37.92 -22.62
CA LYS A 478 11.58 38.66 -21.69
C LYS A 478 10.63 37.84 -20.82
N ILE A 479 10.36 36.57 -21.14
CA ILE A 479 9.33 35.78 -20.42
C ILE A 479 9.94 34.84 -19.35
N VAL A 480 11.22 34.45 -19.46
CA VAL A 480 11.88 33.54 -18.49
C VAL A 480 12.70 34.30 -17.44
N ARG A 481 12.04 35.15 -16.65
CA ARG A 481 12.62 35.74 -15.43
C ARG A 481 11.69 35.63 -14.21
N MET A 482 11.65 34.44 -13.62
CA MET A 482 11.25 34.28 -12.22
C MET A 482 12.36 33.59 -11.42
N HIS A 483 12.69 34.18 -10.27
CA HIS A 483 13.55 33.72 -9.18
C HIS A 483 14.68 32.71 -9.50
N ARG A 484 15.91 33.22 -9.67
CA ARG A 484 17.11 32.53 -9.16
C ARG A 484 17.33 32.92 -7.71
N ILE A 485 17.47 31.95 -6.80
CA ILE A 485 17.90 32.19 -5.42
C ILE A 485 19.44 32.12 -5.36
N PRO A 486 20.15 33.16 -4.88
CA PRO A 486 21.59 33.06 -4.66
C PRO A 486 21.87 32.27 -3.37
N ILE A 487 22.64 31.18 -3.47
CA ILE A 487 23.17 30.47 -2.30
C ILE A 487 24.31 31.32 -1.71
N VAL A 488 23.97 32.20 -0.77
CA VAL A 488 24.94 33.03 -0.06
C VAL A 488 25.66 32.19 1.02
N LEU A 489 26.79 31.59 0.65
CA LEU A 489 27.77 31.12 1.62
C LEU A 489 28.41 32.35 2.28
N SER A 490 28.06 32.58 3.55
CA SER A 490 28.55 33.70 4.35
C SER A 490 30.02 33.50 4.77
N SER A 491 30.95 33.76 3.85
CA SER A 491 32.36 33.96 4.18
C SER A 491 32.62 35.45 4.49
N ARG A 492 33.29 35.72 5.61
CA ARG A 492 33.67 37.09 6.01
C ARG A 492 35.08 37.43 5.52
N GLY A 493 35.15 38.16 4.40
CA GLY A 493 36.35 38.88 3.95
C GLY A 493 37.36 38.03 3.17
N GLY A 494 38.10 38.69 2.28
CA GLY A 494 39.07 38.07 1.38
C GLY A 494 38.73 38.30 -0.08
N ASP A 495 39.13 39.46 -0.61
CA ASP A 495 39.31 39.63 -2.05
C ASP A 495 40.57 38.86 -2.52
N GLU A 496 40.68 38.66 -3.84
CA GLU A 496 41.89 38.22 -4.57
C GLU A 496 42.59 36.90 -4.13
N ILE A 497 42.25 35.80 -4.80
CA ILE A 497 43.28 34.87 -5.32
C ILE A 497 42.96 34.56 -6.78
N CYS A 498 43.46 35.41 -7.69
CA CYS A 498 43.38 35.17 -9.13
C CYS A 498 44.62 35.72 -9.87
N SER A 499 45.81 35.37 -9.38
CA SER A 499 47.05 35.52 -10.14
C SER A 499 48.12 34.52 -9.69
N PHE A 500 48.70 33.82 -10.66
CA PHE A 500 50.11 33.40 -10.65
C PHE A 500 50.59 33.30 -12.10
N THR A 501 51.64 34.06 -12.41
CA THR A 501 52.40 34.07 -13.68
C THR A 501 53.51 33.00 -13.59
N GLU A 502 54.27 32.59 -14.62
CA GLU A 502 54.38 32.89 -16.07
C GLU A 502 55.07 31.65 -16.74
N SER A 503 55.38 31.49 -18.05
CA SER A 503 55.37 32.32 -19.28
C SER A 503 55.11 31.38 -20.49
N THR A 504 55.60 31.43 -21.74
CA THR A 504 56.64 32.21 -22.46
C THR A 504 56.40 32.16 -23.99
N TYR A 505 57.30 32.79 -24.78
CA TYR A 505 57.50 32.61 -26.24
C TYR A 505 56.35 32.98 -27.20
N HIS A 506 56.32 34.28 -27.51
CA HIS A 506 56.01 34.84 -28.84
C HIS A 506 56.92 34.25 -29.96
N PRO A 507 56.60 34.35 -31.28
CA PRO A 507 56.44 35.65 -31.95
C PRO A 507 55.55 35.79 -33.24
N TYR A 508 55.47 37.05 -33.70
CA TYR A 508 55.09 37.60 -35.03
C TYR A 508 53.62 37.86 -35.46
N MET A 509 53.39 39.15 -35.77
CA MET A 509 52.49 39.82 -36.76
C MET A 509 50.98 39.45 -36.86
N GLY A 510 50.05 40.42 -36.92
CA GLY A 510 50.18 41.88 -36.74
C GLY A 510 49.03 42.71 -37.35
N GLN A 511 48.77 43.90 -36.76
CA GLN A 511 47.80 44.94 -37.21
C GLN A 511 46.29 44.54 -37.15
N CYS A 512 45.30 45.41 -36.90
CA CYS A 512 45.29 46.82 -36.48
C CYS A 512 43.97 47.19 -35.74
N LYS A 513 44.04 48.16 -34.80
CA LYS A 513 43.20 49.40 -34.65
C LYS A 513 41.76 49.44 -35.23
N PHE A 514 40.73 50.05 -34.61
CA PHE A 514 40.57 51.08 -33.55
C PHE A 514 39.25 50.85 -32.74
N THR A 515 38.76 51.80 -31.92
CA THR A 515 38.80 51.90 -30.42
C THR A 515 37.66 52.83 -29.93
N VAL A 516 37.38 52.95 -28.61
CA VAL A 516 36.60 54.05 -27.93
C VAL A 516 35.05 53.99 -28.12
N ALA A 517 34.12 54.33 -27.20
CA ALA A 517 34.07 54.91 -25.82
C ALA A 517 33.03 54.12 -24.94
N SER A 518 33.04 54.04 -23.60
CA SER A 518 32.93 55.08 -22.52
C SER A 518 31.54 55.78 -22.46
N LYS A 519 30.88 56.05 -21.30
CA LYS A 519 31.26 55.96 -19.86
C LYS A 519 30.04 55.95 -18.90
N LYS A 520 30.29 55.53 -17.65
CA LYS A 520 29.52 55.70 -16.37
C LYS A 520 29.39 57.21 -15.95
N PRO A 521 28.73 57.62 -14.81
CA PRO A 521 27.52 57.13 -14.07
C PRO A 521 26.66 58.25 -13.37
N LEU A 522 25.84 57.88 -12.36
CA LEU A 522 25.59 58.52 -11.02
C LEU A 522 24.29 59.32 -10.67
N ARG A 523 23.89 59.18 -9.38
CA ARG A 523 22.97 59.98 -8.50
C ARG A 523 21.43 59.91 -8.74
N SER A 524 20.54 60.18 -7.76
CA SER A 524 20.53 59.95 -6.27
C SER A 524 19.19 60.36 -5.58
N SER A 525 18.91 59.79 -4.40
CA SER A 525 18.20 60.39 -3.21
C SER A 525 16.66 60.28 -3.02
N ARG A 526 16.28 60.04 -1.74
CA ARG A 526 15.13 60.50 -0.88
C ARG A 526 13.71 60.71 -1.50
N GLY A 527 12.57 60.42 -0.83
CA GLY A 527 12.26 59.81 0.50
C GLY A 527 10.92 60.30 1.10
N CYS A 528 10.26 59.51 2.00
CA CYS A 528 9.04 59.85 2.80
C CYS A 528 7.69 60.03 2.02
N SER A 529 6.47 59.94 2.60
CA SER A 529 5.95 59.24 3.82
C SER A 529 4.38 59.21 3.86
N ALA A 530 3.80 58.26 4.61
CA ALA A 530 2.47 58.26 5.29
C ALA A 530 1.11 58.13 4.53
N ASN A 531 0.25 57.23 5.08
CA ASN A 531 -1.23 57.31 5.25
C ASN A 531 -2.17 57.35 4.02
N LYS A 532 -3.45 56.90 4.08
CA LYS A 532 -4.13 55.84 4.90
C LYS A 532 -5.54 55.55 4.30
N GLU A 533 -6.03 54.31 4.45
CA GLU A 533 -7.46 53.89 4.50
C GLU A 533 -8.48 54.12 3.35
N ALA A 534 -9.30 53.06 3.12
CA ALA A 534 -10.75 53.05 2.79
C ALA A 534 -11.32 52.77 1.37
N TRP A 535 -11.94 51.58 1.24
CA TRP A 535 -13.30 51.25 0.71
C TRP A 535 -13.86 51.75 -0.66
N ARG A 536 -14.00 50.78 -1.60
CA ARG A 536 -15.19 50.33 -2.41
C ARG A 536 -16.54 51.12 -2.37
N PRO A 537 -17.52 50.84 -3.27
CA PRO A 537 -17.52 50.71 -4.76
C PRO A 537 -18.81 51.33 -5.44
N HIS A 538 -18.97 51.25 -6.77
CA HIS A 538 -20.22 51.20 -7.59
C HIS A 538 -19.82 51.28 -9.10
N GLY A 539 -20.63 51.04 -10.15
CA GLY A 539 -22.04 50.62 -10.35
C GLY A 539 -22.34 50.55 -11.88
N ALA A 540 -23.39 49.85 -12.34
CA ALA A 540 -23.65 49.55 -13.77
C ALA A 540 -24.73 50.44 -14.45
N ARG A 541 -24.85 50.39 -15.81
CA ARG A 541 -25.98 50.86 -16.64
C ARG A 541 -25.94 50.36 -18.10
N ASP A 542 -27.03 50.58 -18.86
CA ASP A 542 -27.48 49.73 -19.99
C ASP A 542 -27.73 50.44 -21.35
N GLY A 543 -27.79 49.65 -22.45
CA GLY A 543 -28.54 49.95 -23.70
C GLY A 543 -27.80 50.63 -24.89
N ILE A 544 -28.31 50.66 -26.14
CA ILE A 544 -29.39 49.89 -26.81
C ILE A 544 -29.40 50.10 -28.38
N LEU A 545 -29.95 49.14 -29.16
CA LEU A 545 -30.45 49.18 -30.58
C LEU A 545 -29.56 49.50 -31.84
N ASP A 546 -29.31 48.44 -32.64
CA ASP A 546 -29.92 48.13 -33.99
C ASP A 546 -29.30 48.50 -35.39
N LYS A 547 -29.25 47.44 -36.24
CA LYS A 547 -29.30 47.28 -37.73
C LYS A 547 -28.57 48.19 -38.75
N THR A 548 -27.80 47.53 -39.63
CA THR A 548 -28.16 47.37 -41.08
C THR A 548 -27.50 46.12 -41.69
N HIS A 549 -28.00 45.63 -42.84
CA HIS A 549 -27.58 44.36 -43.48
C HIS A 549 -26.71 44.56 -44.73
N LEU A 550 -25.81 43.60 -45.02
CA LEU A 550 -25.59 43.02 -46.37
C LEU A 550 -24.83 41.68 -46.26
N VAL A 551 -25.14 40.71 -47.12
CA VAL A 551 -24.53 39.35 -47.18
C VAL A 551 -24.59 38.86 -48.64
N PRO A 552 -23.58 38.13 -49.15
CA PRO A 552 -23.81 36.70 -49.42
C PRO A 552 -22.63 35.75 -49.12
N TYR A 553 -22.96 34.55 -48.59
CA TYR A 553 -22.40 33.18 -48.81
C TYR A 553 -20.89 32.93 -49.14
N SER A 554 -20.25 31.82 -48.72
CA SER A 554 -20.78 30.47 -48.43
C SER A 554 -19.87 29.51 -47.61
N GLN A 555 -20.48 28.83 -46.62
CA GLN A 555 -20.28 27.39 -46.27
C GLN A 555 -18.87 26.94 -45.73
N PRO A 556 -18.65 25.68 -45.25
CA PRO A 556 -18.88 25.40 -43.82
C PRO A 556 -17.78 24.58 -43.09
N VAL A 557 -17.80 24.58 -41.74
CA VAL A 557 -16.95 23.73 -40.88
C VAL A 557 -17.76 22.57 -40.27
N PRO A 558 -17.36 21.29 -40.47
CA PRO A 558 -17.98 20.15 -39.81
C PRO A 558 -17.34 19.84 -38.44
N ARG A 559 -18.18 19.54 -37.44
CA ARG A 559 -17.73 18.98 -36.14
C ARG A 559 -17.29 17.52 -36.32
N GLN A 560 -16.09 17.16 -35.87
CA GLN A 560 -15.72 15.75 -35.70
C GLN A 560 -16.04 15.23 -34.29
N ARG A 561 -16.44 13.96 -34.21
CA ARG A 561 -16.66 13.21 -32.96
C ARG A 561 -15.38 12.43 -32.64
N VAL A 562 -15.03 12.33 -31.36
CA VAL A 562 -13.95 11.43 -30.92
C VAL A 562 -14.39 9.98 -31.14
N ALA A 563 -13.68 9.25 -31.99
CA ALA A 563 -13.86 7.81 -32.22
C ALA A 563 -12.57 7.07 -31.85
N VAL A 564 -12.69 5.93 -31.15
CA VAL A 564 -11.54 5.10 -30.80
C VAL A 564 -11.11 4.30 -32.03
N ILE A 565 -9.94 4.64 -32.60
CA ILE A 565 -9.38 3.93 -33.75
C ILE A 565 -8.61 2.70 -33.26
N ILE A 566 -9.11 1.51 -33.60
CA ILE A 566 -8.34 0.26 -33.52
C ILE A 566 -7.54 0.16 -34.82
N VAL A 567 -6.21 0.25 -34.74
CA VAL A 567 -5.34 0.15 -35.92
C VAL A 567 -5.18 -1.33 -36.34
N PRO A 568 -5.48 -1.69 -37.60
CA PRO A 568 -5.32 -3.07 -38.07
C PRO A 568 -3.87 -3.37 -38.46
N LEU A 569 -3.27 -4.39 -37.83
CA LEU A 569 -1.97 -4.96 -38.21
C LEU A 569 -2.03 -5.61 -39.61
N LYS A 570 -1.79 -4.84 -40.67
CA LYS A 570 -1.81 -5.37 -42.05
C LYS A 570 -0.86 -4.68 -43.06
N ALA A 571 0.30 -4.22 -42.59
CA ALA A 571 1.34 -3.61 -43.44
C ALA A 571 2.74 -4.16 -43.13
N LEU A 572 2.98 -5.47 -43.37
CA LEU A 572 4.32 -6.05 -43.25
C LEU A 572 4.51 -7.21 -44.24
N ARG A 573 4.84 -6.86 -45.48
CA ARG A 573 5.36 -7.77 -46.51
C ARG A 573 6.68 -7.21 -47.03
N VAL A 574 7.79 -7.73 -46.51
CA VAL A 574 9.12 -7.49 -47.06
C VAL A 574 9.25 -8.30 -48.35
N GLY A 575 9.45 -7.62 -49.48
CA GLY A 575 9.77 -8.27 -50.74
C GLY A 575 11.25 -8.68 -50.77
N ILE A 576 11.52 -9.94 -51.12
CA ILE A 576 12.87 -10.42 -51.45
C ILE A 576 12.88 -10.75 -52.94
N ILE A 577 13.87 -10.22 -53.67
CA ILE A 577 13.98 -10.35 -55.12
C ILE A 577 14.89 -11.54 -55.47
N GLY A 578 14.43 -12.41 -56.37
CA GLY A 578 15.19 -13.51 -56.98
C GLY A 578 14.58 -13.87 -58.35
N PRO A 579 15.38 -14.21 -59.39
CA PRO A 579 14.92 -14.21 -60.78
C PRO A 579 14.18 -15.50 -61.24
N PRO A 580 13.48 -15.48 -62.41
CA PRO A 580 12.39 -16.41 -62.69
C PRO A 580 12.65 -17.49 -63.77
N ILE A 581 11.95 -18.62 -63.62
CA ILE A 581 11.63 -19.65 -64.65
C ILE A 581 10.26 -20.26 -64.23
N GLY A 582 9.25 -20.53 -65.05
CA GLY A 582 9.00 -20.21 -66.47
C GLY A 582 7.78 -21.00 -67.00
N THR A 583 7.05 -20.47 -68.00
CA THR A 583 5.93 -21.09 -68.77
C THR A 583 4.63 -21.46 -68.02
N GLY A 584 3.45 -21.38 -68.69
CA GLY A 584 2.16 -21.83 -68.12
C GLY A 584 0.91 -21.02 -68.55
N THR A 585 0.42 -21.24 -69.77
CA THR A 585 -0.69 -20.54 -70.45
C THR A 585 -2.12 -20.87 -69.95
N LEU A 586 -2.99 -19.83 -69.82
CA LEU A 586 -4.38 -19.64 -70.35
C LEU A 586 -5.47 -20.76 -70.27
N PRO A 587 -6.79 -20.47 -70.44
CA PRO A 587 -7.62 -19.27 -70.16
C PRO A 587 -9.04 -19.58 -69.54
N ALA A 588 -9.95 -18.58 -69.54
CA ALA A 588 -11.43 -18.65 -69.76
C ALA A 588 -12.43 -18.19 -68.64
N GLU A 589 -13.01 -17.00 -68.89
CA GLU A 589 -14.44 -16.57 -68.86
C GLU A 589 -15.45 -16.92 -67.73
N MET A 590 -15.95 -15.85 -67.05
CA MET A 590 -17.36 -15.33 -66.98
C MET A 590 -18.63 -16.25 -66.84
N PRO A 591 -19.82 -15.73 -66.43
CA PRO A 591 -20.16 -14.48 -65.70
C PRO A 591 -21.20 -14.61 -64.53
N TYR A 592 -21.42 -13.48 -63.82
CA TYR A 592 -22.60 -13.05 -63.05
C TYR A 592 -23.77 -14.00 -62.68
N ARG A 593 -24.18 -13.94 -61.40
CA ARG A 593 -25.60 -13.78 -61.02
C ARG A 593 -25.79 -12.92 -59.77
N HIS A 594 -26.49 -11.80 -59.89
CA HIS A 594 -27.06 -11.05 -58.75
C HIS A 594 -28.41 -11.64 -58.35
N VAL A 595 -28.72 -11.61 -57.05
CA VAL A 595 -30.09 -11.60 -56.49
C VAL A 595 -30.12 -10.52 -55.40
N THR A 596 -31.23 -9.81 -55.26
CA THR A 596 -31.23 -8.46 -54.64
C THR A 596 -32.49 -8.14 -53.83
N PHE A 597 -32.28 -7.46 -52.69
CA PHE A 597 -33.23 -6.61 -51.96
C PHE A 597 -34.44 -7.30 -51.25
N PRO A 598 -35.14 -6.61 -50.31
CA PRO A 598 -34.98 -5.22 -49.86
C PRO A 598 -34.72 -4.99 -48.36
N LEU A 599 -34.27 -3.76 -48.06
CA LEU A 599 -34.38 -3.10 -46.74
C LEU A 599 -35.72 -2.34 -46.65
N SER A 600 -36.16 -1.95 -45.45
CA SER A 600 -37.16 -0.90 -45.28
C SER A 600 -36.96 -0.10 -43.99
N GLU A 601 -36.68 1.19 -44.13
CA GLU A 601 -36.85 2.21 -43.08
C GLU A 601 -38.27 2.82 -43.19
N ARG A 602 -38.81 3.39 -42.10
CA ARG A 602 -39.75 4.53 -42.19
C ARG A 602 -40.09 5.21 -40.84
N ASP A 603 -39.89 6.51 -40.82
CA ASP A 603 -40.58 7.54 -40.01
C ASP A 603 -41.53 8.34 -40.96
N PRO A 604 -42.36 9.31 -40.52
CA PRO A 604 -43.11 9.44 -39.27
C PRO A 604 -44.63 9.81 -39.52
N ALA A 605 -45.29 10.41 -38.52
CA ALA A 605 -46.71 10.85 -38.45
C ALA A 605 -47.16 11.87 -39.55
N PRO A 606 -48.48 12.14 -39.79
CA PRO A 606 -49.38 12.81 -38.81
C PRO A 606 -50.91 12.51 -38.89
N HIS A 607 -51.70 12.99 -37.91
CA HIS A 607 -52.76 14.01 -38.09
C HIS A 607 -53.48 14.40 -36.77
N LEU A 608 -54.30 15.46 -36.81
CA LEU A 608 -54.72 16.28 -35.65
C LEU A 608 -56.24 16.60 -35.71
N ARG A 609 -56.93 16.70 -34.56
CA ARG A 609 -58.11 17.57 -34.36
C ARG A 609 -58.41 17.87 -32.89
N ILE A 610 -58.87 19.11 -32.62
CA ILE A 610 -59.25 19.72 -31.33
C ILE A 610 -60.54 20.50 -31.59
N PRO A 611 -61.61 20.36 -30.78
CA PRO A 611 -62.16 21.49 -29.96
C PRO A 611 -62.93 21.02 -28.68
N LEU A 612 -63.34 21.85 -27.69
CA LEU A 612 -62.96 23.19 -27.23
C LEU A 612 -63.27 23.32 -25.69
N ASP A 613 -63.16 24.54 -25.15
CA ASP A 613 -63.63 25.03 -23.83
C ASP A 613 -62.80 24.69 -22.57
N GLY A 614 -62.68 25.56 -21.56
CA GLY A 614 -63.16 26.96 -21.52
C GLY A 614 -62.92 27.68 -20.17
N ILE A 615 -61.87 28.51 -20.10
CA ILE A 615 -61.67 29.72 -19.26
C ILE A 615 -62.36 29.80 -17.87
N LEU A 616 -61.59 29.85 -16.77
CA LEU A 616 -61.54 31.02 -15.85
C LEU A 616 -60.57 30.88 -14.66
N SER A 617 -60.22 32.04 -14.09
CA SER A 617 -59.46 32.24 -12.85
C SER A 617 -60.37 32.90 -11.80
N PHE A 618 -60.08 32.80 -10.49
CA PHE A 618 -59.82 33.95 -9.59
C PHE A 618 -59.70 33.60 -8.08
N CYS A 619 -58.67 34.17 -7.44
CA CYS A 619 -58.59 34.76 -6.08
C CYS A 619 -59.01 34.08 -4.75
N ASN A 620 -58.06 34.16 -3.80
CA ASN A 620 -58.14 34.77 -2.45
C ASN A 620 -58.81 34.09 -1.23
N SER A 621 -57.95 33.52 -0.37
CA SER A 621 -57.77 33.93 1.05
C SER A 621 -58.88 33.50 2.09
N PRO A 622 -58.87 33.93 3.39
CA PRO A 622 -58.92 32.99 4.55
C PRO A 622 -60.08 33.37 5.53
N PRO A 623 -60.10 33.15 6.89
CA PRO A 623 -59.21 32.44 7.84
C PRO A 623 -60.00 31.56 8.88
N ALA A 624 -59.48 31.43 10.12
CA ALA A 624 -60.12 30.89 11.35
C ALA A 624 -60.34 29.35 11.39
N SER A 625 -60.24 28.57 12.48
CA SER A 625 -60.53 28.72 13.94
C SER A 625 -62.03 28.81 14.28
N SER A 626 -62.59 28.22 15.34
CA SER A 626 -62.04 27.69 16.61
C SER A 626 -63.04 26.74 17.34
N GLU A 627 -62.60 26.15 18.47
CA GLU A 627 -63.43 25.75 19.64
C GLU A 627 -64.49 24.61 19.49
N SER A 628 -64.98 23.94 20.55
CA SER A 628 -64.74 23.95 22.02
C SER A 628 -64.80 22.46 22.53
N ILE A 629 -64.85 21.97 23.78
CA ILE A 629 -65.10 22.40 25.19
C ILE A 629 -64.05 21.61 26.05
N MET A 630 -63.27 22.16 27.00
CA MET A 630 -63.55 22.51 28.41
C MET A 630 -63.93 21.33 29.35
N SER A 631 -63.67 21.32 30.68
CA SER A 631 -63.12 22.32 31.62
C SER A 631 -62.50 21.60 32.86
N ALA A 632 -61.70 22.17 33.77
CA ALA A 632 -60.77 23.32 33.74
C ALA A 632 -59.88 23.32 35.02
N VAL A 633 -60.25 24.08 36.07
CA VAL A 633 -59.55 24.24 37.37
C VAL A 633 -58.13 24.88 37.26
N ARG A 634 -57.55 25.41 38.37
CA ARG A 634 -56.53 26.49 38.36
C ARG A 634 -55.43 26.39 39.47
N PRO A 635 -54.30 27.13 39.35
CA PRO A 635 -53.04 26.97 40.12
C PRO A 635 -52.65 28.29 40.87
N LEU A 636 -51.38 28.73 40.82
CA LEU A 636 -50.98 30.12 41.18
C LEU A 636 -49.87 30.75 40.28
N ARG A 637 -48.80 31.37 40.85
CA ARG A 637 -47.80 32.29 40.21
C ARG A 637 -46.39 32.04 40.80
N ARG A 638 -45.23 32.61 40.39
CA ARG A 638 -44.77 33.80 39.59
C ARG A 638 -43.39 33.43 38.94
N GLY A 639 -42.67 34.16 38.07
CA GLY A 639 -42.78 35.50 37.45
C GLY A 639 -41.86 36.57 38.10
N LEU A 640 -41.03 37.38 37.39
CA LEU A 640 -40.80 37.50 35.93
C LEU A 640 -39.59 38.46 35.58
N HIS A 641 -38.81 38.16 34.51
CA HIS A 641 -38.02 39.05 33.59
C HIS A 641 -36.90 40.04 34.02
N LEU A 642 -36.14 40.53 33.01
CA LEU A 642 -34.97 41.43 33.06
C LEU A 642 -35.22 42.81 32.40
N LEU A 643 -34.44 43.86 32.76
CA LEU A 643 -33.47 44.58 31.87
C LEU A 643 -32.88 45.92 32.41
N GLY A 644 -31.54 46.00 32.46
CA GLY A 644 -30.68 47.10 31.94
C GLY A 644 -30.65 48.55 32.50
N SER A 645 -29.48 49.01 33.00
CA SER A 645 -28.82 50.30 32.67
C SER A 645 -27.44 50.47 33.39
N LYS A 646 -26.92 51.70 33.60
CA LYS A 646 -25.46 52.05 33.69
C LYS A 646 -25.20 53.32 34.55
N SER A 647 -23.99 53.70 35.02
CA SER A 647 -22.70 53.02 35.35
C SER A 647 -21.63 54.06 35.83
N LEU A 648 -20.54 53.65 36.51
CA LEU A 648 -19.28 54.42 36.80
C LEU A 648 -19.40 55.58 37.84
N PRO A 649 -18.29 56.17 38.40
CA PRO A 649 -16.86 55.79 38.48
C PRO A 649 -16.14 55.95 39.88
N ARG A 650 -14.84 55.56 39.95
CA ARG A 650 -13.61 56.06 40.71
C ARG A 650 -13.69 57.17 41.82
N SER A 651 -12.74 57.34 42.79
CA SER A 651 -11.47 56.65 43.20
C SER A 651 -10.72 57.27 44.43
N ALA A 652 -9.78 56.52 45.06
CA ALA A 652 -8.61 56.94 45.91
C ALA A 652 -8.89 57.49 47.35
N PRO A 653 -7.92 57.60 48.32
CA PRO A 653 -6.42 57.43 48.32
C PRO A 653 -5.84 56.37 49.33
N VAL A 654 -4.61 55.79 49.22
CA VAL A 654 -3.22 56.14 49.74
C VAL A 654 -3.12 56.27 51.30
N ALA A 655 -2.14 55.79 52.12
CA ALA A 655 -0.72 55.30 52.09
C ALA A 655 -0.41 54.38 53.34
N ALA A 656 0.80 53.91 53.77
CA ALA A 656 2.14 53.51 53.23
C ALA A 656 3.09 52.94 54.37
N ASN A 657 4.35 52.55 54.06
CA ASN A 657 5.51 52.16 54.95
C ASN A 657 5.47 50.78 55.69
N GLY A 658 6.58 50.10 56.06
CA GLY A 658 8.04 50.36 55.97
C GLY A 658 8.90 49.06 56.03
N SER A 659 10.26 49.10 56.22
CA SER A 659 11.13 47.92 55.93
C SER A 659 12.48 47.77 56.71
N SER A 660 13.05 46.54 56.64
CA SER A 660 14.49 46.14 56.75
C SER A 660 15.14 45.66 58.09
N LEU A 661 16.23 44.86 57.95
CA LEU A 661 17.27 44.43 58.93
C LEU A 661 16.85 43.40 60.02
N LEU A 662 17.73 42.60 60.68
CA LEU A 662 19.22 42.54 60.76
C LEU A 662 19.76 41.06 60.93
N ARG A 663 20.98 40.83 61.47
CA ARG A 663 21.82 39.61 61.30
C ARG A 663 22.70 39.25 62.53
N ARG A 664 22.65 38.01 63.02
CA ARG A 664 23.69 37.18 63.74
C ARG A 664 23.07 35.79 64.09
N GLN A 665 23.70 34.62 64.30
CA GLN A 665 25.07 34.04 64.17
C GLN A 665 25.67 33.49 65.49
N LEU A 666 26.40 32.35 65.40
CA LEU A 666 27.12 31.56 66.44
C LEU A 666 26.26 30.53 67.25
N ALA A 667 26.84 29.52 67.95
CA ALA A 667 27.66 28.37 67.50
C ALA A 667 28.16 27.52 68.72
N SER A 668 27.99 26.18 68.72
CA SER A 668 28.72 25.21 69.58
C SER A 668 28.40 23.72 69.22
N PRO A 669 29.13 22.69 69.74
CA PRO A 669 29.65 21.65 68.84
C PRO A 669 29.37 20.16 69.18
N ARG A 670 29.70 19.32 68.19
CA ARG A 670 30.21 17.92 68.24
C ARG A 670 29.90 17.04 69.47
N GLY A 671 29.18 15.94 69.23
CA GLY A 671 29.32 14.66 69.94
C GLY A 671 29.44 13.51 68.92
N LEU A 672 30.34 12.55 69.14
CA LEU A 672 30.60 11.44 68.20
C LEU A 672 29.61 10.29 68.38
N ARG A 673 29.12 9.71 67.27
CA ARG A 673 28.81 8.27 67.15
C ARG A 673 29.22 7.75 65.76
N THR A 674 29.46 6.44 65.69
CA THR A 674 30.03 5.70 64.57
C THR A 674 29.07 5.53 63.38
N PRO A 675 29.58 5.27 62.16
CA PRO A 675 28.75 5.10 60.98
C PRO A 675 28.01 3.76 60.98
N LEU A 676 26.68 3.81 60.89
CA LEU A 676 25.85 2.66 60.52
C LEU A 676 25.69 2.59 58.99
N VAL A 677 25.74 1.38 58.44
CA VAL A 677 25.68 1.14 57.00
C VAL A 677 24.27 1.41 56.46
N ALA A 678 24.09 2.56 55.79
CA ALA A 678 22.86 2.90 55.10
C ALA A 678 22.81 2.27 53.70
N VAL A 679 22.29 1.06 53.58
CA VAL A 679 21.96 0.45 52.28
C VAL A 679 20.83 1.24 51.63
N ALA A 680 21.16 2.07 50.65
CA ALA A 680 20.18 2.87 49.92
C ALA A 680 19.25 1.96 49.12
N ARG A 681 17.95 1.96 49.47
CA ARG A 681 16.91 1.24 48.71
C ARG A 681 16.76 1.88 47.33
N PRO A 682 16.99 1.16 46.21
CA PRO A 682 16.67 1.67 44.89
C PRO A 682 15.15 1.74 44.71
N TYR A 683 14.63 2.89 44.29
CA TYR A 683 13.25 2.99 43.82
C TYR A 683 13.09 2.12 42.57
N PRO A 684 12.14 1.16 42.52
CA PRO A 684 11.86 0.41 41.31
C PRO A 684 11.28 1.37 40.27
N ARG A 685 12.02 1.60 39.18
CA ARG A 685 11.47 2.30 38.01
C ARG A 685 10.35 1.43 37.43
N LEU A 686 9.18 2.04 37.22
CA LEU A 686 8.08 1.40 36.52
C LEU A 686 8.55 0.96 35.13
N ASN A 687 8.63 -0.35 34.92
CA ASN A 687 8.77 -0.90 33.57
C ASN A 687 7.50 -0.55 32.79
N SER A 688 7.65 0.30 31.77
CA SER A 688 6.60 0.52 30.78
C SER A 688 6.39 -0.78 30.01
N TYR A 689 5.37 -1.57 30.39
CA TYR A 689 4.90 -2.70 29.60
C TYR A 689 4.53 -2.20 28.21
N GLY A 690 5.35 -2.53 27.22
CA GLY A 690 5.12 -2.14 25.84
C GLY A 690 3.96 -2.96 25.29
N THR A 691 2.78 -2.34 25.18
CA THR A 691 1.56 -2.99 24.69
C THR A 691 1.82 -3.59 23.31
N VAL A 692 1.78 -4.92 23.23
CA VAL A 692 1.99 -5.65 21.97
C VAL A 692 0.80 -5.37 21.03
N ARG A 693 1.07 -5.31 19.72
CA ARG A 693 0.03 -5.09 18.71
C ARG A 693 -0.83 -6.34 18.56
N CYS A 694 -2.10 -6.27 18.94
CA CYS A 694 -3.09 -7.29 18.63
C CYS A 694 -3.88 -7.00 17.33
N ALA A 695 -3.42 -6.05 16.51
CA ALA A 695 -3.81 -5.92 15.11
C ALA A 695 -3.30 -7.16 14.33
N SER A 696 -4.11 -8.22 14.36
CA SER A 696 -3.76 -9.63 14.07
C SER A 696 -2.49 -9.84 13.24
N SER A 697 -1.39 -10.19 13.92
CA SER A 697 -0.16 -10.60 13.28
C SER A 697 -0.39 -11.93 12.58
N ALA A 698 -0.70 -11.88 11.28
CA ALA A 698 -0.91 -13.07 10.47
C ALA A 698 0.29 -14.03 10.63
N PRO A 699 0.09 -15.25 11.19
CA PRO A 699 1.18 -16.20 11.35
C PRO A 699 1.79 -16.50 9.98
N SER A 700 3.12 -16.63 9.93
CA SER A 700 3.87 -16.87 8.68
C SER A 700 3.73 -18.29 8.12
N GLY A 701 2.89 -19.13 8.73
CA GLY A 701 2.46 -20.42 8.23
C GLY A 701 1.33 -20.33 7.19
N PRO A 702 0.85 -21.48 6.69
CA PRO A 702 -0.32 -21.53 5.82
C PRO A 702 -1.58 -21.09 6.57
N VAL A 703 -2.35 -20.18 5.99
CA VAL A 703 -3.65 -19.77 6.54
C VAL A 703 -4.69 -20.89 6.40
N LYS A 704 -5.47 -21.10 7.46
CA LYS A 704 -6.58 -22.06 7.50
C LYS A 704 -7.70 -21.62 6.54
N ARG A 705 -8.53 -22.56 6.10
CA ARG A 705 -9.72 -22.30 5.27
C ARG A 705 -10.98 -22.60 6.08
N THR A 706 -12.06 -21.87 5.83
CA THR A 706 -13.40 -22.26 6.29
C THR A 706 -14.00 -23.28 5.31
N GLN A 707 -15.05 -23.97 5.74
CA GLN A 707 -15.82 -24.90 4.91
C GLN A 707 -16.45 -24.22 3.68
N LEU A 708 -16.58 -22.89 3.72
CA LEU A 708 -17.16 -22.05 2.65
C LEU A 708 -16.08 -21.41 1.75
N TYR A 709 -14.79 -21.71 1.92
CA TYR A 709 -13.71 -21.07 1.18
C TYR A 709 -13.90 -21.16 -0.35
N ASP A 710 -14.23 -22.32 -0.89
CA ASP A 710 -14.37 -22.50 -2.34
C ASP A 710 -15.65 -21.82 -2.89
N LEU A 711 -16.71 -21.73 -2.07
CA LEU A 711 -17.89 -20.91 -2.37
C LEU A 711 -17.51 -19.43 -2.46
N HIS A 712 -16.70 -18.90 -1.54
CA HIS A 712 -16.23 -17.51 -1.59
C HIS A 712 -15.43 -17.22 -2.86
N ILE A 713 -14.54 -18.14 -3.26
CA ILE A 713 -13.80 -18.03 -4.53
C ILE A 713 -14.76 -18.02 -5.72
N ALA A 714 -15.73 -18.94 -5.77
CA ALA A 714 -16.73 -19.01 -6.85
C ALA A 714 -17.62 -17.76 -6.92
N ARG A 715 -17.93 -17.13 -5.78
CA ARG A 715 -18.71 -15.89 -5.66
C ARG A 715 -17.85 -14.61 -5.80
N GLY A 716 -16.61 -14.70 -6.28
CA GLY A 716 -15.77 -13.54 -6.61
C GLY A 716 -15.18 -12.80 -5.39
N ALA A 717 -15.03 -13.47 -4.25
CA ALA A 717 -14.54 -12.86 -3.02
C ALA A 717 -13.07 -12.42 -3.11
N LYS A 718 -12.81 -11.21 -2.60
CA LYS A 718 -11.46 -10.71 -2.35
C LYS A 718 -10.95 -11.28 -1.02
N MET A 719 -10.37 -12.47 -1.08
CA MET A 719 -9.84 -13.17 0.10
C MET A 719 -8.62 -12.47 0.72
N VAL A 720 -8.53 -12.48 2.05
CA VAL A 720 -7.40 -11.94 2.82
C VAL A 720 -7.07 -12.81 4.04
N PRO A 721 -5.80 -12.86 4.48
CA PRO A 721 -5.46 -13.35 5.81
C PRO A 721 -6.12 -12.52 6.91
N PHE A 722 -6.88 -13.18 7.79
CA PHE A 722 -7.51 -12.60 8.98
C PHE A 722 -7.58 -13.68 10.06
N ALA A 723 -7.11 -13.39 11.29
CA ALA A 723 -7.17 -14.33 12.41
C ALA A 723 -6.60 -15.75 12.11
N GLY A 724 -5.55 -15.85 11.29
CA GLY A 724 -4.98 -17.13 10.86
C GLY A 724 -5.78 -17.90 9.78
N TYR A 725 -6.94 -17.38 9.35
CA TYR A 725 -7.78 -17.92 8.27
C TYR A 725 -7.70 -17.07 7.00
N SER A 726 -8.11 -17.63 5.86
CA SER A 726 -8.34 -16.91 4.61
C SER A 726 -9.83 -16.55 4.50
N MET A 727 -10.18 -15.29 4.76
CA MET A 727 -11.56 -14.80 4.87
C MET A 727 -11.90 -13.77 3.78
N PRO A 728 -13.18 -13.60 3.41
CA PRO A 728 -13.62 -12.63 2.40
C PRO A 728 -13.61 -11.19 2.96
N LEU A 729 -12.80 -10.30 2.38
CA LEU A 729 -12.79 -8.88 2.74
C LEU A 729 -14.03 -8.14 2.21
N GLN A 730 -14.40 -8.46 0.97
CA GLN A 730 -15.53 -7.94 0.20
C GLN A 730 -15.74 -8.85 -1.02
N TYR A 731 -16.86 -8.70 -1.71
CA TYR A 731 -17.17 -9.38 -2.98
C TYR A 731 -17.01 -8.39 -4.15
N SER A 732 -17.28 -8.87 -5.37
CA SER A 732 -17.10 -8.11 -6.61
C SER A 732 -18.35 -7.35 -7.08
N ASP A 733 -19.52 -7.65 -6.53
CA ASP A 733 -20.83 -7.12 -6.94
C ASP A 733 -21.22 -5.81 -6.23
N LEU A 734 -20.66 -5.55 -5.04
CA LEU A 734 -20.88 -4.33 -4.24
C LEU A 734 -19.56 -3.84 -3.64
N SER A 735 -19.37 -2.52 -3.55
CA SER A 735 -18.34 -1.95 -2.69
C SER A 735 -18.66 -2.18 -1.21
N HIS A 736 -17.67 -2.03 -0.33
CA HIS A 736 -17.90 -2.16 1.12
C HIS A 736 -18.91 -1.13 1.68
N VAL A 737 -19.07 0.02 1.03
CA VAL A 737 -20.07 1.05 1.39
C VAL A 737 -21.48 0.61 1.00
N GLU A 738 -21.64 -0.01 -0.17
CA GLU A 738 -22.94 -0.50 -0.65
C GLU A 738 -23.33 -1.80 0.05
N SER A 739 -22.39 -2.72 0.29
CA SER A 739 -22.60 -3.94 1.08
C SER A 739 -23.00 -3.63 2.54
N HIS A 740 -22.43 -2.57 3.14
CA HIS A 740 -22.90 -2.05 4.41
C HIS A 740 -24.38 -1.60 4.32
N LYS A 741 -24.71 -0.73 3.36
CA LYS A 741 -26.09 -0.23 3.18
C LYS A 741 -27.11 -1.34 2.91
N TRP A 742 -26.77 -2.29 2.05
CA TRP A 742 -27.56 -3.49 1.80
C TRP A 742 -27.86 -4.26 3.09
N THR A 743 -26.90 -4.34 4.02
CA THR A 743 -27.12 -4.96 5.34
C THR A 743 -28.10 -4.17 6.22
N ARG A 744 -28.10 -2.83 6.12
CA ARG A 744 -29.03 -1.93 6.84
C ARG A 744 -30.45 -1.94 6.26
N GLU A 745 -30.57 -2.19 4.96
CA GLU A 745 -31.80 -2.06 4.16
C GLU A 745 -32.50 -3.40 3.86
N LYS A 746 -31.76 -4.51 3.79
CA LYS A 746 -32.22 -5.83 3.34
C LYS A 746 -31.72 -6.96 4.25
N ALA A 747 -30.91 -7.89 3.74
CA ALA A 747 -30.17 -8.86 4.54
C ALA A 747 -28.81 -9.20 3.89
N SER A 748 -27.81 -9.48 4.72
CA SER A 748 -26.47 -9.90 4.31
C SER A 748 -26.04 -11.15 5.06
N LEU A 749 -25.32 -12.04 4.38
CA LEU A 749 -24.79 -13.28 4.92
C LEU A 749 -23.26 -13.18 5.05
N PHE A 750 -22.74 -13.39 6.26
CA PHE A 750 -21.32 -13.32 6.60
C PHE A 750 -20.79 -14.70 7.01
N ASP A 751 -19.62 -15.11 6.52
CA ASP A 751 -18.92 -16.29 7.04
C ASP A 751 -18.14 -15.94 8.31
N VAL A 752 -18.49 -16.60 9.41
CA VAL A 752 -17.84 -16.50 10.72
C VAL A 752 -17.33 -17.86 11.23
N SER A 753 -17.20 -18.86 10.35
CA SER A 753 -16.76 -20.23 10.66
C SER A 753 -15.31 -20.35 11.16
N HIS A 754 -14.58 -19.23 11.22
CA HIS A 754 -13.23 -19.13 11.77
C HIS A 754 -13.23 -18.91 13.29
N MET A 755 -14.35 -18.46 13.88
CA MET A 755 -14.58 -18.34 15.32
C MET A 755 -14.47 -19.72 16.01
N VAL A 756 -14.19 -19.74 17.31
CA VAL A 756 -14.08 -21.00 18.07
C VAL A 756 -15.44 -21.30 18.71
N GLN A 757 -16.05 -22.43 18.35
CA GLN A 757 -17.30 -22.91 18.94
C GLN A 757 -16.97 -23.96 20.01
N HIS A 758 -17.52 -23.81 21.21
CA HIS A 758 -17.24 -24.65 22.37
C HIS A 758 -18.52 -25.25 22.96
N HIS A 759 -18.44 -26.49 23.46
CA HIS A 759 -19.38 -27.05 24.42
C HIS A 759 -18.68 -27.29 25.75
N LEU A 760 -19.35 -26.92 26.85
CA LEU A 760 -19.06 -27.39 28.20
C LEU A 760 -20.26 -28.17 28.72
N ILE A 761 -20.03 -29.39 29.21
CA ILE A 761 -21.05 -30.35 29.64
C ILE A 761 -20.69 -30.89 31.04
N GLY A 762 -21.63 -30.87 31.99
CA GLY A 762 -21.46 -31.45 33.32
C GLY A 762 -21.88 -30.52 34.47
N PRO A 763 -22.06 -31.05 35.68
CA PRO A 763 -22.66 -30.31 36.81
C PRO A 763 -21.81 -29.13 37.28
N GLY A 764 -20.48 -29.19 37.14
CA GLY A 764 -19.58 -28.10 37.51
C GLY A 764 -19.57 -26.91 36.55
N VAL A 765 -20.18 -27.03 35.37
CA VAL A 765 -20.04 -26.03 34.28
C VAL A 765 -20.62 -24.66 34.67
N GLN A 766 -21.75 -24.62 35.37
CA GLN A 766 -22.35 -23.34 35.77
C GLN A 766 -21.46 -22.60 36.77
N GLU A 767 -20.89 -23.30 37.76
CA GLU A 767 -19.95 -22.72 38.73
C GLU A 767 -18.65 -22.28 38.04
N PHE A 768 -18.08 -23.12 37.19
CA PHE A 768 -16.88 -22.83 36.41
C PHE A 768 -17.03 -21.55 35.58
N LEU A 769 -18.12 -21.42 34.82
CA LEU A 769 -18.41 -20.21 34.04
C LEU A 769 -18.71 -18.99 34.92
N MET A 770 -19.25 -19.19 36.12
CA MET A 770 -19.40 -18.11 37.12
C MET A 770 -18.05 -17.67 37.71
N LYS A 771 -17.03 -18.54 37.80
CA LYS A 771 -15.64 -18.15 38.18
C LYS A 771 -14.99 -17.31 37.08
N ILE A 772 -14.89 -17.84 35.87
CA ILE A 772 -14.07 -17.20 34.82
C ILE A 772 -14.77 -16.02 34.12
N THR A 773 -16.06 -15.79 34.37
CA THR A 773 -16.83 -14.67 33.79
C THR A 773 -17.61 -13.86 34.83
N PRO A 774 -17.85 -12.55 34.59
CA PRO A 774 -18.54 -11.67 35.53
C PRO A 774 -20.07 -11.72 35.38
N SER A 775 -20.61 -12.46 34.41
CA SER A 775 -22.04 -12.49 34.13
C SER A 775 -22.80 -13.41 35.09
N SER A 776 -24.12 -13.22 35.14
CA SER A 776 -25.03 -14.13 35.84
C SER A 776 -25.50 -15.23 34.88
N VAL A 777 -24.61 -16.16 34.55
CA VAL A 777 -24.95 -17.31 33.69
C VAL A 777 -25.88 -18.29 34.40
N ASP A 778 -25.94 -18.24 35.73
CA ASP A 778 -26.92 -18.89 36.59
C ASP A 778 -28.38 -18.47 36.27
N GLN A 779 -28.59 -17.21 35.90
CA GLN A 779 -29.92 -16.65 35.61
C GLN A 779 -30.33 -16.76 34.14
N LEU A 780 -29.49 -17.35 33.27
CA LEU A 780 -29.91 -17.74 31.93
C LEU A 780 -30.87 -18.92 32.03
N LYS A 781 -32.03 -18.80 31.36
CA LYS A 781 -32.88 -19.95 31.09
C LYS A 781 -32.29 -20.78 29.94
N ASP A 782 -32.72 -22.02 29.81
CA ASP A 782 -32.33 -22.87 28.69
C ASP A 782 -32.63 -22.20 27.34
N ASN A 783 -31.70 -22.34 26.41
CA ASN A 783 -31.65 -21.68 25.10
C ASN A 783 -31.48 -20.14 25.12
N GLN A 784 -31.15 -19.52 26.26
CA GLN A 784 -30.82 -18.08 26.34
C GLN A 784 -29.31 -17.81 26.36
N SER A 785 -28.92 -16.63 25.87
CA SER A 785 -27.53 -16.22 25.68
C SER A 785 -27.25 -14.82 26.22
N THR A 786 -26.02 -14.57 26.65
CA THR A 786 -25.50 -13.25 27.01
C THR A 786 -24.14 -13.01 26.35
N LEU A 787 -23.83 -11.75 26.05
CA LEU A 787 -22.44 -11.33 25.89
C LEU A 787 -21.77 -11.33 27.28
N SER A 788 -20.52 -11.78 27.34
CA SER A 788 -19.68 -11.78 28.53
C SER A 788 -18.21 -11.56 28.16
N CYS A 789 -17.34 -11.62 29.17
CA CYS A 789 -15.90 -11.54 29.02
C CYS A 789 -15.26 -12.70 29.80
N LEU A 790 -14.26 -13.36 29.20
CA LEU A 790 -13.30 -14.17 29.94
C LEU A 790 -12.35 -13.21 30.69
N LEU A 791 -12.10 -13.44 31.97
CA LEU A 791 -11.35 -12.51 32.83
C LEU A 791 -10.12 -13.14 33.46
N GLU A 792 -9.02 -12.37 33.51
CA GLU A 792 -7.81 -12.74 34.24
C GLU A 792 -8.02 -12.56 35.76
N GLU A 793 -7.70 -13.59 36.55
CA GLU A 793 -7.98 -13.66 37.99
C GLU A 793 -7.40 -12.47 38.79
N GLY A 794 -6.16 -12.06 38.50
CA GLY A 794 -5.46 -11.03 39.26
C GLY A 794 -5.81 -9.59 38.89
N THR A 795 -6.07 -9.28 37.60
CA THR A 795 -6.25 -7.90 37.13
C THR A 795 -7.70 -7.56 36.76
N GLY A 796 -8.55 -8.55 36.48
CA GLY A 796 -9.83 -8.31 35.81
C GLY A 796 -9.71 -7.83 34.37
N GLY A 797 -8.55 -8.00 33.74
CA GLY A 797 -8.33 -7.75 32.33
C GLY A 797 -9.12 -8.71 31.44
N ILE A 798 -9.61 -8.22 30.30
CA ILE A 798 -10.41 -9.03 29.36
C ILE A 798 -9.48 -9.96 28.55
N VAL A 799 -9.57 -11.26 28.79
CA VAL A 799 -8.83 -12.30 28.06
C VAL A 799 -9.41 -12.46 26.65
N ASP A 800 -10.75 -12.50 26.54
CA ASP A 800 -11.52 -12.36 25.30
C ASP A 800 -12.98 -11.93 25.60
N ASP A 801 -13.73 -11.45 24.59
CA ASP A 801 -15.17 -11.25 24.67
C ASP A 801 -15.96 -12.36 23.95
N THR A 802 -17.00 -12.88 24.60
CA THR A 802 -17.64 -14.13 24.19
C THR A 802 -19.15 -14.10 24.37
N VAL A 803 -19.89 -14.74 23.45
CA VAL A 803 -21.33 -15.01 23.63
C VAL A 803 -21.49 -16.39 24.26
N ILE A 804 -22.11 -16.44 25.43
CA ILE A 804 -22.36 -17.66 26.21
C ILE A 804 -23.86 -17.95 26.20
N THR A 805 -24.22 -19.17 25.80
CA THR A 805 -25.58 -19.68 25.65
C THR A 805 -25.79 -20.88 26.57
N ARG A 806 -26.80 -20.83 27.44
CA ARG A 806 -27.26 -22.03 28.16
C ARG A 806 -28.02 -22.92 27.18
N ARG A 807 -27.71 -24.22 27.15
CA ARG A 807 -28.39 -25.22 26.30
C ARG A 807 -29.31 -26.14 27.12
N SER A 808 -28.90 -26.44 28.35
CA SER A 808 -29.69 -27.14 29.38
C SER A 808 -29.17 -26.74 30.78
N ALA A 809 -29.69 -27.36 31.84
CA ALA A 809 -29.17 -27.21 33.20
C ALA A 809 -27.62 -27.33 33.26
N ASP A 810 -27.07 -28.41 32.70
CA ASP A 810 -25.67 -28.82 32.78
C ASP A 810 -24.94 -28.76 31.42
N THR A 811 -25.40 -27.91 30.48
CA THR A 811 -24.72 -27.76 29.18
C THR A 811 -24.75 -26.32 28.70
N PHE A 812 -23.58 -25.81 28.33
CA PHE A 812 -23.39 -24.47 27.79
C PHE A 812 -22.65 -24.54 26.45
N TYR A 813 -23.12 -23.74 25.49
CA TYR A 813 -22.47 -23.48 24.22
C TYR A 813 -21.92 -22.05 24.25
N PHE A 814 -20.70 -21.82 23.77
CA PHE A 814 -20.18 -20.46 23.67
C PHE A 814 -19.22 -20.29 22.50
N VAL A 815 -19.01 -19.02 22.09
CA VAL A 815 -18.20 -18.66 20.93
C VAL A 815 -17.14 -17.63 21.33
N THR A 816 -15.86 -17.92 21.06
CA THR A 816 -14.72 -16.99 21.31
C THR A 816 -14.07 -16.53 20.00
N ASN A 817 -13.33 -15.42 20.04
CA ASN A 817 -12.79 -14.76 18.87
C ASN A 817 -11.75 -15.62 18.14
N ALA A 818 -11.92 -15.75 16.82
CA ALA A 818 -10.99 -16.46 15.96
C ALA A 818 -9.52 -16.03 16.11
N GLY A 819 -9.30 -14.73 16.37
CA GLY A 819 -7.97 -14.10 16.49
C GLY A 819 -7.29 -14.29 17.84
N ARG A 820 -7.96 -14.95 18.79
CA ARG A 820 -7.47 -15.25 20.15
C ARG A 820 -7.49 -16.75 20.48
N ARG A 821 -7.90 -17.58 19.51
CA ARG A 821 -8.02 -19.04 19.61
C ARG A 821 -6.91 -19.71 20.41
N ASP A 822 -5.64 -19.42 20.12
CA ASP A 822 -4.54 -20.17 20.71
C ASP A 822 -4.32 -19.77 22.19
N GLU A 823 -4.56 -18.51 22.54
CA GLU A 823 -4.53 -18.01 23.93
C GLU A 823 -5.80 -18.34 24.73
N ASP A 824 -6.98 -18.29 24.10
CA ASP A 824 -8.27 -18.67 24.69
C ASP A 824 -8.28 -20.16 25.07
N LEU A 825 -7.77 -21.01 24.17
CA LEU A 825 -7.68 -22.44 24.43
C LEU A 825 -6.73 -22.73 25.58
N ALA A 826 -5.56 -22.08 25.63
CA ALA A 826 -4.61 -22.25 26.75
C ALA A 826 -5.17 -21.72 28.09
N PHE A 827 -5.93 -20.61 28.08
CA PHE A 827 -6.61 -20.09 29.27
C PHE A 827 -7.71 -21.02 29.76
N LEU A 828 -8.57 -21.49 28.86
CA LEU A 828 -9.66 -22.42 29.18
C LEU A 828 -9.10 -23.76 29.66
N GLU A 829 -8.09 -24.33 29.01
CA GLU A 829 -7.44 -25.58 29.40
C GLU A 829 -6.87 -25.49 30.84
N ALA A 830 -6.12 -24.42 31.14
CA ALA A 830 -5.54 -24.21 32.47
C ALA A 830 -6.60 -24.02 33.57
N GLU A 831 -7.66 -23.24 33.32
CA GLU A 831 -8.76 -23.05 34.27
C GLU A 831 -9.60 -24.34 34.44
N ILE A 832 -9.83 -25.10 33.38
CA ILE A 832 -10.57 -26.38 33.41
C ILE A 832 -9.79 -27.44 34.18
N ASP A 833 -8.49 -27.58 33.97
CA ASP A 833 -7.66 -28.55 34.69
C ASP A 833 -7.51 -28.17 36.17
N ALA A 834 -7.41 -26.87 36.48
CA ALA A 834 -7.47 -26.39 37.87
C ALA A 834 -8.83 -26.73 38.53
N TYR A 835 -9.95 -26.53 37.82
CA TYR A 835 -11.28 -26.86 38.32
C TYR A 835 -11.46 -28.37 38.52
N LYS A 836 -11.06 -29.21 37.55
CA LYS A 836 -11.09 -30.68 37.65
C LYS A 836 -10.21 -31.22 38.77
N LYS A 837 -9.05 -30.61 39.01
CA LYS A 837 -8.16 -30.99 40.13
C LYS A 837 -8.80 -30.74 41.49
N ALA A 838 -9.72 -29.78 41.60
CA ALA A 838 -10.47 -29.48 42.83
C ALA A 838 -11.78 -30.30 42.96
N HIS A 839 -12.48 -30.58 41.86
CA HIS A 839 -13.84 -31.13 41.86
C HIS A 839 -13.98 -32.55 41.28
N GLY A 840 -12.88 -33.15 40.82
CA GLY A 840 -12.84 -34.46 40.16
C GLY A 840 -12.80 -34.37 38.62
N PRO A 841 -12.27 -35.40 37.93
CA PRO A 841 -12.05 -35.38 36.48
C PRO A 841 -13.35 -35.28 35.67
N ASP A 842 -14.43 -35.86 36.20
CA ASP A 842 -15.77 -35.91 35.56
C ASP A 842 -16.66 -34.70 35.90
N SER A 843 -16.14 -33.72 36.67
CA SER A 843 -16.91 -32.53 37.09
C SER A 843 -17.40 -31.68 35.90
N LEU A 844 -16.62 -31.65 34.82
CA LEU A 844 -17.03 -31.13 33.51
C LEU A 844 -16.23 -31.76 32.35
N LYS A 845 -16.85 -31.77 31.17
CA LYS A 845 -16.27 -32.11 29.87
C LYS A 845 -16.26 -30.87 28.99
N TRP A 846 -15.21 -30.70 28.21
CA TRP A 846 -15.05 -29.61 27.24
C TRP A 846 -14.81 -30.18 25.84
N GLU A 847 -15.46 -29.61 24.83
CA GLU A 847 -15.35 -30.02 23.43
C GLU A 847 -15.27 -28.79 22.52
N ILE A 848 -14.34 -28.82 21.57
CA ILE A 848 -14.22 -27.80 20.51
C ILE A 848 -14.95 -28.32 19.28
N LEU A 849 -15.98 -27.62 18.82
CA LEU A 849 -16.85 -28.05 17.72
C LEU A 849 -16.21 -27.74 16.36
N SER A 850 -15.12 -28.44 16.04
CA SER A 850 -14.35 -28.26 14.80
C SER A 850 -15.06 -28.76 13.53
N ASP A 851 -16.10 -29.60 13.69
CA ASP A 851 -16.90 -30.17 12.60
C ASP A 851 -18.05 -29.24 12.15
N ARG A 852 -17.99 -27.94 12.47
CA ARG A 852 -19.08 -26.99 12.22
C ARG A 852 -18.63 -25.76 11.43
N ALA A 853 -19.51 -25.30 10.55
CA ALA A 853 -19.47 -23.96 10.00
C ALA A 853 -20.34 -23.01 10.85
N LEU A 854 -20.14 -21.70 10.70
CA LEU A 854 -20.95 -20.67 11.35
C LEU A 854 -21.17 -19.51 10.37
N VAL A 855 -22.43 -19.21 10.06
CA VAL A 855 -22.80 -18.08 9.19
C VAL A 855 -23.73 -17.11 9.91
N ALA A 856 -23.55 -15.81 9.70
CA ALA A 856 -24.38 -14.77 10.29
C ALA A 856 -25.25 -14.12 9.21
N LEU A 857 -26.56 -14.33 9.26
CA LEU A 857 -27.56 -13.65 8.42
C LEU A 857 -28.06 -12.41 9.19
N GLN A 858 -27.86 -11.21 8.65
CA GLN A 858 -28.02 -9.95 9.39
C GLN A 858 -28.74 -8.91 8.53
N GLY A 859 -29.67 -8.15 9.11
CA GLY A 859 -30.47 -7.12 8.42
C GLY A 859 -31.97 -7.34 8.59
N PRO A 860 -32.82 -6.32 8.31
CA PRO A 860 -34.27 -6.38 8.54
C PRO A 860 -35.02 -7.52 7.84
N LEU A 861 -34.49 -8.09 6.74
CA LEU A 861 -35.12 -9.24 6.05
C LEU A 861 -34.66 -10.61 6.56
N ALA A 862 -33.70 -10.67 7.49
CA ALA A 862 -33.08 -11.93 7.93
C ALA A 862 -34.10 -12.96 8.46
N ALA A 863 -35.09 -12.51 9.23
CA ALA A 863 -36.13 -13.39 9.78
C ALA A 863 -37.07 -13.93 8.69
N GLN A 864 -37.49 -13.11 7.74
CA GLN A 864 -38.35 -13.52 6.62
C GLN A 864 -37.66 -14.57 5.75
N VAL A 865 -36.38 -14.32 5.42
CA VAL A 865 -35.55 -15.25 4.63
C VAL A 865 -35.39 -16.58 5.33
N LEU A 866 -35.01 -16.58 6.62
CA LEU A 866 -34.73 -17.82 7.34
C LEU A 866 -36.02 -18.63 7.62
N GLN A 867 -37.14 -17.96 7.89
CA GLN A 867 -38.44 -18.60 8.10
C GLN A 867 -38.91 -19.37 6.87
N ALA A 868 -38.60 -18.90 5.66
CA ALA A 868 -39.02 -19.53 4.40
C ALA A 868 -38.55 -20.99 4.25
N TYR A 869 -37.48 -21.38 4.97
CA TYR A 869 -36.92 -22.74 4.95
C TYR A 869 -37.23 -23.55 6.21
N ILE A 870 -38.01 -23.00 7.15
CA ILE A 870 -38.41 -23.67 8.40
C ILE A 870 -39.91 -23.99 8.28
N HIS A 871 -40.27 -25.27 8.43
CA HIS A 871 -41.65 -25.74 8.25
C HIS A 871 -42.18 -26.46 9.49
N GLY A 872 -43.32 -25.98 9.99
CA GLY A 872 -44.07 -26.55 11.11
C GLY A 872 -45.00 -25.50 11.72
N ASP A 873 -46.17 -25.93 12.18
CA ASP A 873 -47.27 -25.04 12.59
C ASP A 873 -47.20 -24.60 14.07
N GLY A 874 -46.12 -24.95 14.78
CA GLY A 874 -45.93 -24.67 16.20
C GLY A 874 -45.08 -23.42 16.48
N PRO A 875 -45.17 -22.84 17.69
CA PRO A 875 -44.37 -21.68 18.07
C PRO A 875 -42.86 -21.95 18.04
N GLU A 876 -42.44 -23.22 18.20
CA GLU A 876 -41.01 -23.58 18.13
C GLU A 876 -40.41 -23.44 16.71
N THR A 877 -41.23 -23.59 15.66
CA THR A 877 -40.83 -23.38 14.26
C THR A 877 -41.10 -21.95 13.76
N ASP A 878 -41.79 -21.11 14.54
CA ASP A 878 -41.98 -19.69 14.25
C ASP A 878 -40.87 -18.81 14.87
N LEU A 879 -40.07 -18.17 14.01
CA LEU A 879 -39.03 -17.22 14.38
C LEU A 879 -39.59 -15.91 14.95
N SER A 880 -40.88 -15.60 14.80
CA SER A 880 -41.50 -14.44 15.47
C SER A 880 -41.51 -14.60 17.01
N THR A 881 -41.52 -15.84 17.51
CA THR A 881 -41.39 -16.12 18.95
C THR A 881 -39.94 -16.18 19.44
N LEU A 882 -38.96 -16.25 18.54
CA LEU A 882 -37.54 -16.37 18.88
C LEU A 882 -36.92 -14.99 19.07
N TYR A 883 -36.84 -14.50 20.31
CA TYR A 883 -36.31 -13.16 20.61
C TYR A 883 -34.78 -13.06 20.58
N PHE A 884 -34.24 -11.86 20.45
CA PHE A 884 -32.80 -11.58 20.48
C PHE A 884 -32.15 -12.13 21.76
N GLY A 885 -31.04 -12.84 21.59
CA GLY A 885 -30.35 -13.58 22.66
C GLY A 885 -30.86 -15.00 22.90
N ASN A 886 -32.03 -15.38 22.37
CA ASN A 886 -32.50 -16.77 22.40
C ASN A 886 -31.97 -17.55 21.18
N CYS A 887 -32.00 -18.89 21.27
CA CYS A 887 -31.63 -19.80 20.19
C CYS A 887 -32.58 -21.01 20.10
N ARG A 888 -32.54 -21.76 18.99
CA ARG A 888 -33.21 -23.06 18.81
C ARG A 888 -32.39 -24.00 17.93
N SER A 889 -32.58 -25.31 18.12
CA SER A 889 -32.06 -26.32 17.20
C SER A 889 -33.17 -26.74 16.25
N LEU A 890 -33.08 -26.36 14.97
CA LEU A 890 -34.13 -26.55 13.97
C LEU A 890 -33.59 -27.24 12.71
N TYR A 891 -34.48 -27.89 11.98
CA TYR A 891 -34.20 -28.44 10.65
C TYR A 891 -34.57 -27.42 9.59
N LEU A 892 -33.72 -27.26 8.57
CA LEU A 892 -34.06 -26.48 7.37
C LEU A 892 -34.52 -27.43 6.26
N THR A 893 -35.38 -26.95 5.37
CA THR A 893 -35.81 -27.64 4.15
C THR A 893 -34.89 -27.24 3.00
N LEU A 894 -34.29 -28.23 2.33
CA LEU A 894 -33.36 -28.08 1.21
C LEU A 894 -34.12 -27.98 -0.14
N PRO A 895 -33.46 -27.56 -1.24
CA PRO A 895 -34.14 -27.33 -2.53
C PRO A 895 -34.78 -28.58 -3.18
N ASP A 896 -34.41 -29.77 -2.73
CA ASP A 896 -34.99 -31.06 -3.14
C ASP A 896 -36.20 -31.48 -2.28
N GLY A 897 -36.62 -30.65 -1.33
CA GLY A 897 -37.70 -30.93 -0.37
C GLY A 897 -37.27 -31.81 0.82
N SER A 898 -36.01 -32.25 0.87
CA SER A 898 -35.48 -32.97 2.02
C SER A 898 -35.23 -32.02 3.21
N ARG A 899 -35.10 -32.57 4.42
CA ARG A 899 -34.62 -31.81 5.59
C ARG A 899 -33.12 -31.96 5.74
N THR A 900 -32.47 -30.97 6.35
CA THR A 900 -31.06 -31.10 6.76
C THR A 900 -30.88 -32.38 7.60
N PRO A 901 -29.82 -33.18 7.38
CA PRO A 901 -29.66 -34.48 8.06
C PRO A 901 -29.47 -34.35 9.57
N HIS A 902 -29.04 -33.18 10.03
CA HIS A 902 -28.91 -32.79 11.43
C HIS A 902 -29.56 -31.41 11.64
N PRO A 903 -30.03 -31.09 12.86
CA PRO A 903 -30.56 -29.77 13.16
C PRO A 903 -29.42 -28.75 13.25
N VAL A 904 -29.62 -27.59 12.62
CA VAL A 904 -28.74 -26.43 12.77
C VAL A 904 -29.10 -25.67 14.04
N LEU A 905 -28.10 -25.11 14.73
CA LEU A 905 -28.34 -24.24 15.89
C LEU A 905 -28.47 -22.80 15.40
N ILE A 906 -29.67 -22.24 15.49
CA ILE A 906 -30.02 -20.87 15.09
C ILE A 906 -30.11 -20.03 16.36
N SER A 907 -29.18 -19.09 16.52
CA SER A 907 -29.18 -18.10 17.60
C SER A 907 -29.58 -16.74 17.05
N ARG A 908 -30.54 -16.02 17.66
CA ARG A 908 -30.90 -14.66 17.22
C ARG A 908 -29.93 -13.64 17.83
N THR A 909 -28.70 -13.69 17.33
CA THR A 909 -27.55 -12.90 17.75
C THR A 909 -26.91 -12.21 16.54
N GLY A 910 -26.02 -11.26 16.78
CA GLY A 910 -25.45 -10.48 15.69
C GLY A 910 -24.42 -9.44 16.11
N TYR A 911 -23.57 -9.07 15.15
CA TYR A 911 -22.44 -8.16 15.30
C TYR A 911 -22.55 -6.97 14.34
N THR A 912 -23.79 -6.52 14.07
CA THR A 912 -24.12 -5.44 13.12
C THR A 912 -24.99 -4.33 13.72
N GLY A 913 -25.66 -4.62 14.83
CA GLY A 913 -26.72 -3.78 15.40
C GLY A 913 -28.08 -3.91 14.69
N GLU A 914 -28.16 -4.67 13.60
CA GLU A 914 -29.45 -5.06 13.01
C GLU A 914 -30.07 -6.24 13.76
N ASP A 915 -31.31 -6.58 13.42
CA ASP A 915 -31.83 -7.92 13.67
C ASP A 915 -31.07 -8.96 12.82
N GLY A 916 -31.06 -10.22 13.26
CA GLY A 916 -30.36 -11.28 12.56
C GLY A 916 -30.10 -12.53 13.39
N PHE A 917 -29.51 -13.51 12.75
CA PHE A 917 -29.24 -14.83 13.28
C PHE A 917 -27.82 -15.28 12.98
N GLU A 918 -27.23 -16.04 13.91
CA GLU A 918 -26.02 -16.83 13.69
C GLU A 918 -26.41 -18.30 13.66
N ILE A 919 -26.01 -18.99 12.59
CA ILE A 919 -26.46 -20.34 12.24
C ILE A 919 -25.24 -21.25 12.26
N SER A 920 -25.19 -22.11 13.27
CA SER A 920 -24.14 -23.13 13.47
C SER A 920 -24.56 -24.41 12.75
N ILE A 921 -23.84 -24.73 11.67
CA ILE A 921 -24.18 -25.78 10.70
C ILE A 921 -23.22 -26.97 10.87
N PRO A 922 -23.73 -28.17 11.21
CA PRO A 922 -22.91 -29.39 11.23
C PRO A 922 -22.33 -29.71 9.85
N SER A 923 -21.10 -30.25 9.82
CA SER A 923 -20.48 -30.85 8.64
C SER A 923 -19.98 -32.29 8.88
N GLY A 924 -20.02 -32.78 10.13
CA GLY A 924 -19.86 -34.21 10.41
C GLY A 924 -20.85 -35.05 9.59
N GLY A 925 -20.34 -36.11 8.93
CA GLY A 925 -21.10 -36.94 7.98
C GLY A 925 -21.46 -36.28 6.64
N HIS A 926 -21.66 -34.95 6.60
CA HIS A 926 -22.20 -34.22 5.46
C HIS A 926 -21.37 -32.95 5.14
N PRO A 927 -20.16 -33.09 4.54
CA PRO A 927 -19.24 -31.98 4.34
C PRO A 927 -19.74 -30.88 3.39
N THR A 928 -20.72 -31.19 2.52
CA THR A 928 -21.35 -30.21 1.62
C THR A 928 -22.45 -29.37 2.29
N LEU A 929 -22.93 -29.75 3.48
CA LEU A 929 -24.09 -29.14 4.12
C LEU A 929 -23.91 -27.63 4.42
N PRO A 930 -22.74 -27.14 4.88
CA PRO A 930 -22.50 -25.70 5.02
C PRO A 930 -22.72 -24.93 3.72
N THR A 931 -22.19 -25.44 2.59
CA THR A 931 -22.34 -24.80 1.28
C THR A 931 -23.80 -24.84 0.82
N GLN A 932 -24.46 -25.99 0.93
CA GLN A 932 -25.88 -26.16 0.58
C GLN A 932 -26.79 -25.18 1.36
N VAL A 933 -26.60 -25.05 2.68
CA VAL A 933 -27.37 -24.11 3.51
C VAL A 933 -27.02 -22.65 3.18
N THR A 934 -25.76 -22.35 2.85
CA THR A 934 -25.33 -20.99 2.46
C THR A 934 -25.91 -20.61 1.10
N ASP A 935 -25.89 -21.49 0.11
CA ASP A 935 -26.49 -21.27 -1.22
C ASP A 935 -28.03 -21.20 -1.16
N LEU A 936 -28.67 -21.98 -0.29
CA LEU A 936 -30.12 -21.91 -0.01
C LEU A 936 -30.52 -20.50 0.47
N LEU A 937 -29.79 -19.95 1.45
CA LEU A 937 -30.02 -18.59 1.96
C LEU A 937 -29.67 -17.49 0.94
N LEU A 938 -28.86 -17.81 -0.08
CA LEU A 938 -28.51 -16.92 -1.19
C LEU A 938 -29.38 -17.11 -2.44
N SER A 939 -30.40 -17.96 -2.40
CA SER A 939 -31.26 -18.26 -3.56
C SER A 939 -32.11 -17.06 -4.03
N ASN A 940 -32.32 -16.07 -3.16
CA ASN A 940 -32.97 -14.80 -3.48
C ASN A 940 -31.95 -13.63 -3.42
N PRO A 941 -31.24 -13.33 -4.53
CA PRO A 941 -30.21 -12.29 -4.58
C PRO A 941 -30.74 -10.85 -4.47
N ASP A 942 -32.06 -10.66 -4.58
CA ASP A 942 -32.73 -9.38 -4.34
C ASP A 942 -33.01 -9.12 -2.86
N GLN A 943 -32.97 -10.15 -2.00
CA GLN A 943 -33.11 -10.04 -0.55
C GLN A 943 -31.78 -10.22 0.19
N VAL A 944 -30.96 -11.19 -0.24
CA VAL A 944 -29.73 -11.59 0.47
C VAL A 944 -28.50 -11.49 -0.44
N ARG A 945 -27.42 -10.94 0.10
CA ARG A 945 -26.09 -10.98 -0.54
C ARG A 945 -25.01 -11.39 0.45
N LEU A 946 -23.86 -11.84 -0.06
CA LEU A 946 -22.70 -12.09 0.78
C LEU A 946 -22.05 -10.76 1.19
N ALA A 947 -21.59 -10.67 2.44
CA ALA A 947 -20.90 -9.51 2.97
C ALA A 947 -19.58 -9.88 3.65
N GLY A 948 -18.56 -9.04 3.46
CA GLY A 948 -17.18 -9.30 3.89
C GLY A 948 -16.77 -8.50 5.12
N LEU A 949 -15.55 -8.75 5.60
CA LEU A 949 -14.97 -8.12 6.78
C LEU A 949 -15.04 -6.58 6.77
N ALA A 950 -14.94 -5.93 5.61
CA ALA A 950 -15.01 -4.46 5.51
C ALA A 950 -16.42 -3.89 5.78
N ALA A 951 -17.48 -4.64 5.46
CA ALA A 951 -18.84 -4.28 5.85
C ALA A 951 -19.05 -4.58 7.34
N ARG A 952 -18.57 -5.74 7.84
CA ARG A 952 -18.66 -6.13 9.26
C ARG A 952 -18.05 -5.08 10.19
N ASP A 953 -16.83 -4.60 9.90
CA ASP A 953 -16.14 -3.60 10.74
C ASP A 953 -16.84 -2.23 10.77
N SER A 954 -17.50 -1.81 9.68
CA SER A 954 -18.25 -0.56 9.67
C SER A 954 -19.61 -0.67 10.36
N LEU A 955 -20.32 -1.80 10.19
CA LEU A 955 -21.61 -2.06 10.86
C LEU A 955 -21.44 -2.16 12.39
N ARG A 956 -20.44 -2.92 12.86
CA ARG A 956 -20.16 -3.11 14.30
C ARG A 956 -19.71 -1.81 14.97
N LEU A 957 -18.95 -0.95 14.28
CA LEU A 957 -18.48 0.31 14.83
C LEU A 957 -19.65 1.29 15.03
N GLU A 958 -20.54 1.42 14.05
CA GLU A 958 -21.77 2.21 14.20
C GLU A 958 -22.65 1.70 15.34
N ALA A 959 -22.69 0.38 15.55
CA ALA A 959 -23.36 -0.24 16.69
C ALA A 959 -22.58 -0.15 18.02
N GLY A 960 -21.42 0.53 18.06
CA GLY A 960 -20.61 0.74 19.27
C GLY A 960 -19.95 -0.51 19.85
N MET A 961 -19.91 -1.61 19.09
CA MET A 961 -19.40 -2.91 19.55
C MET A 961 -17.87 -2.97 19.51
N CYS A 962 -17.28 -3.48 20.59
CA CYS A 962 -15.85 -3.71 20.71
C CYS A 962 -15.37 -4.73 19.67
N LEU A 963 -14.14 -4.53 19.19
CA LEU A 963 -13.34 -5.54 18.51
C LEU A 963 -12.15 -5.90 19.40
N TYR A 964 -11.98 -7.18 19.73
CA TYR A 964 -10.81 -7.61 20.52
C TYR A 964 -9.51 -7.31 19.79
N GLY A 965 -8.50 -6.87 20.55
CA GLY A 965 -7.19 -6.46 20.05
C GLY A 965 -7.14 -5.01 19.56
N ASN A 966 -8.29 -4.39 19.34
CA ASN A 966 -8.45 -2.98 19.00
C ASN A 966 -9.04 -2.17 20.17
N ASP A 967 -10.28 -2.46 20.57
CA ASP A 967 -11.03 -1.69 21.57
C ASP A 967 -10.97 -2.29 22.97
N ILE A 968 -10.58 -3.55 23.10
CA ILE A 968 -10.42 -4.29 24.35
C ILE A 968 -9.24 -5.26 24.24
N SER A 969 -8.57 -5.49 25.38
CA SER A 969 -7.47 -6.42 25.58
C SER A 969 -7.33 -6.73 27.07
N THR A 970 -6.38 -7.59 27.45
CA THR A 970 -6.03 -7.82 28.87
C THR A 970 -5.62 -6.54 29.62
N ALA A 971 -5.19 -5.49 28.91
CA ALA A 971 -4.88 -4.19 29.50
C ALA A 971 -6.12 -3.32 29.82
N GLN A 972 -7.35 -3.83 29.63
CA GLN A 972 -8.60 -3.13 29.99
C GLN A 972 -9.57 -4.05 30.72
N THR A 973 -10.24 -3.50 31.73
CA THR A 973 -11.34 -4.14 32.46
C THR A 973 -12.70 -3.84 31.81
N PRO A 974 -13.77 -4.63 32.04
CA PRO A 974 -15.09 -4.33 31.51
C PRO A 974 -15.62 -2.92 31.87
N PRO A 975 -15.46 -2.39 33.11
CA PRO A 975 -15.88 -1.02 33.43
C PRO A 975 -15.11 0.07 32.69
N ALA A 976 -13.81 -0.11 32.42
CA ALA A 976 -13.00 0.80 31.61
C ALA A 976 -13.44 0.77 30.14
N ALA A 977 -13.73 -0.43 29.61
CA ALA A 977 -14.23 -0.66 28.26
C ALA A 977 -15.69 -0.19 28.03
N SER A 978 -16.33 0.46 29.00
CA SER A 978 -17.77 0.78 28.98
C SER A 978 -18.67 -0.46 28.81
N LEU A 979 -18.16 -1.63 29.16
CA LEU A 979 -18.85 -2.93 29.21
C LEU A 979 -19.29 -3.31 30.63
N GLY A 980 -19.18 -2.43 31.63
CA GLY A 980 -19.56 -2.70 33.03
C GLY A 980 -21.04 -3.08 33.28
N TRP A 981 -21.85 -3.24 32.22
CA TRP A 981 -23.17 -3.86 32.24
C TRP A 981 -23.13 -5.40 32.16
N VAL A 982 -22.06 -6.01 31.60
CA VAL A 982 -21.92 -7.50 31.52
C VAL A 982 -21.76 -8.15 32.90
N VAL A 983 -21.37 -7.37 33.91
CA VAL A 983 -21.30 -7.81 35.31
C VAL A 983 -22.72 -7.94 35.86
N GLY A 984 -23.18 -9.17 36.09
CA GLY A 984 -24.56 -9.47 36.50
C GLY A 984 -24.93 -8.73 37.79
N LYS A 985 -26.19 -8.26 37.94
CA LYS A 985 -26.58 -7.42 39.09
C LYS A 985 -26.30 -8.09 40.44
N GLY A 986 -26.59 -9.39 40.57
CA GLY A 986 -26.30 -10.18 41.77
C GLY A 986 -24.80 -10.39 42.02
N ARG A 987 -23.95 -10.35 40.97
CA ARG A 987 -22.49 -10.48 41.09
C ARG A 987 -21.81 -9.19 41.60
N ARG A 988 -22.55 -8.11 41.90
CA ARG A 988 -21.97 -6.78 42.23
C ARG A 988 -21.71 -6.54 43.71
N ASP A 989 -22.14 -7.45 44.57
CA ASP A 989 -21.86 -7.42 46.01
C ASP A 989 -20.43 -7.92 46.29
N PRO A 990 -19.53 -7.10 46.85
CA PRO A 990 -18.16 -7.53 47.17
C PRO A 990 -18.05 -8.67 48.19
N THR A 991 -19.10 -8.98 48.95
CA THR A 991 -19.08 -10.07 49.95
C THR A 991 -19.39 -11.45 49.37
N SER A 992 -19.97 -11.51 48.17
CA SER A 992 -20.35 -12.77 47.48
C SER A 992 -19.76 -12.92 46.06
N ALA A 993 -19.01 -11.93 45.56
CA ALA A 993 -18.50 -11.90 44.18
C ALA A 993 -17.27 -12.80 43.92
N ASN A 994 -17.53 -14.05 43.57
CA ASN A 994 -16.58 -15.12 43.27
C ASN A 994 -16.10 -15.21 41.81
N PHE A 995 -15.95 -14.10 41.07
CA PHE A 995 -15.40 -14.11 39.70
C PHE A 995 -13.98 -13.52 39.60
N ASN A 996 -13.22 -14.00 38.62
CA ASN A 996 -11.87 -13.55 38.28
C ASN A 996 -11.81 -12.00 38.17
N GLY A 997 -10.94 -11.37 38.96
CA GLY A 997 -10.76 -9.91 38.98
C GLY A 997 -11.87 -9.09 39.67
N SER A 998 -12.81 -9.72 40.41
CA SER A 998 -13.89 -9.01 41.11
C SER A 998 -13.39 -7.89 42.03
N SER A 999 -12.27 -8.11 42.72
CA SER A 999 -11.59 -7.16 43.60
C SER A 999 -11.17 -5.85 42.91
N VAL A 1000 -10.91 -5.88 41.60
CA VAL A 1000 -10.57 -4.70 40.78
C VAL A 1000 -11.83 -4.12 40.10
N ILE A 1001 -12.69 -5.00 39.60
CA ILE A 1001 -13.87 -4.62 38.79
C ILE A 1001 -14.98 -3.99 39.63
N LEU A 1002 -15.23 -4.46 40.84
CA LEU A 1002 -16.34 -3.95 41.66
C LEU A 1002 -16.13 -2.52 42.18
N PRO A 1003 -14.94 -2.13 42.69
CA PRO A 1003 -14.64 -0.72 42.98
C PRO A 1003 -14.81 0.19 41.75
N GLN A 1004 -14.47 -0.29 40.55
CA GLN A 1004 -14.64 0.45 39.29
C GLN A 1004 -16.11 0.65 38.88
N ILE A 1005 -17.02 -0.25 39.31
CA ILE A 1005 -18.46 -0.10 39.11
C ILE A 1005 -19.07 0.79 40.20
N ALA A 1006 -18.66 0.61 41.46
CA ALA A 1006 -19.22 1.32 42.61
C ALA A 1006 -18.74 2.78 42.73
N SER A 1007 -17.53 3.10 42.29
CA SER A 1007 -16.95 4.45 42.39
C SER A 1007 -16.08 4.80 41.16
N PRO A 1008 -16.64 4.78 39.94
CA PRO A 1008 -15.89 4.99 38.70
C PRO A 1008 -15.12 6.31 38.65
N ALA A 1009 -15.60 7.36 39.33
CA ALA A 1009 -14.99 8.70 39.29
C ALA A 1009 -13.57 8.75 39.91
N THR A 1010 -13.28 7.88 40.89
CA THR A 1010 -12.00 7.84 41.61
C THR A 1010 -11.11 6.64 41.22
N THR A 1011 -11.69 5.62 40.59
CA THR A 1011 -11.03 4.32 40.33
C THR A 1011 -10.67 4.08 38.86
N LEU A 1012 -11.38 4.69 37.91
CA LEU A 1012 -11.05 4.61 36.48
C LEU A 1012 -10.15 5.78 36.09
N SER A 1013 -8.99 5.49 35.49
CA SER A 1013 -8.10 6.50 34.91
C SER A 1013 -8.54 6.95 33.51
N GLN A 1014 -9.14 6.05 32.75
CA GLN A 1014 -9.66 6.26 31.40
C GLN A 1014 -10.96 5.45 31.18
N ARG A 1015 -11.71 5.80 30.13
CA ARG A 1015 -12.93 5.10 29.70
C ARG A 1015 -13.06 5.10 28.17
N ARG A 1016 -13.54 4.00 27.57
CA ARG A 1016 -13.91 3.93 26.14
C ARG A 1016 -15.16 4.76 25.86
N VAL A 1017 -15.08 5.67 24.91
CA VAL A 1017 -16.22 6.46 24.39
C VAL A 1017 -16.24 6.49 22.87
N GLY A 1018 -17.36 6.95 22.29
CA GLY A 1018 -17.47 7.28 20.88
C GLY A 1018 -17.10 8.74 20.62
N PHE A 1019 -16.58 9.00 19.41
CA PHE A 1019 -16.25 10.31 18.87
C PHE A 1019 -16.88 10.50 17.49
N THR A 1020 -17.49 11.66 17.25
CA THR A 1020 -17.78 12.15 15.91
C THR A 1020 -16.70 13.16 15.53
N VAL A 1021 -16.00 12.92 14.42
CA VAL A 1021 -14.81 13.67 14.02
C VAL A 1021 -15.12 14.59 12.82
N GLU A 1022 -14.53 15.78 12.81
CA GLU A 1022 -14.63 16.76 11.74
C GLU A 1022 -14.29 16.18 10.34
N LYS A 1023 -14.90 16.76 9.30
CA LYS A 1023 -14.69 16.33 7.90
C LYS A 1023 -13.21 16.40 7.50
N GLY A 1024 -12.73 15.32 6.90
CA GLY A 1024 -11.33 15.14 6.51
C GLY A 1024 -10.98 13.66 6.44
N SER A 1025 -9.69 13.34 6.50
CA SER A 1025 -9.26 11.95 6.70
C SER A 1025 -9.81 11.40 8.02
N PRO A 1026 -10.32 10.15 8.06
CA PRO A 1026 -10.78 9.55 9.31
C PRO A 1026 -9.64 9.40 10.31
N ALA A 1027 -9.95 9.56 11.59
CA ALA A 1027 -9.11 9.05 12.66
C ALA A 1027 -9.02 7.52 12.54
N ARG A 1028 -7.85 6.96 12.87
CA ARG A 1028 -7.58 5.52 12.85
C ARG A 1028 -7.01 5.11 14.21
N GLU A 1029 -6.94 3.80 14.45
CA GLU A 1029 -6.22 3.19 15.58
C GLU A 1029 -4.87 3.89 15.83
N GLY A 1030 -4.58 4.20 17.09
CA GLY A 1030 -3.37 4.90 17.51
C GLY A 1030 -3.38 6.42 17.30
N ALA A 1031 -4.43 7.02 16.72
CA ALA A 1031 -4.53 8.47 16.63
C ALA A 1031 -4.68 9.09 18.04
N VAL A 1032 -3.80 10.04 18.37
CA VAL A 1032 -3.71 10.66 19.69
C VAL A 1032 -4.85 11.64 19.90
N ILE A 1033 -5.52 11.55 21.05
CA ILE A 1033 -6.56 12.49 21.48
C ILE A 1033 -5.94 13.52 22.41
N VAL A 1034 -6.15 14.81 22.13
CA VAL A 1034 -5.58 15.97 22.83
C VAL A 1034 -6.67 16.90 23.34
N ASP A 1035 -6.40 17.65 24.40
CA ASP A 1035 -7.33 18.68 24.86
C ASP A 1035 -7.34 19.90 23.90
N LEU A 1036 -8.53 20.47 23.67
CA LEU A 1036 -8.67 21.71 22.90
C LEU A 1036 -8.53 22.98 23.73
N ASN A 1037 -8.68 22.87 25.06
CA ASN A 1037 -8.62 23.97 26.01
C ASN A 1037 -7.19 24.20 26.54
N ASP A 1038 -6.26 23.31 26.20
CA ASP A 1038 -4.84 23.39 26.54
C ASP A 1038 -4.03 23.72 25.27
N ASP A 1039 -3.32 24.86 25.28
CA ASP A 1039 -2.47 25.30 24.18
C ASP A 1039 -1.26 24.38 23.95
N SER A 1040 -0.81 23.65 24.98
CA SER A 1040 0.24 22.63 24.85
C SER A 1040 -0.24 21.34 24.20
N ARG A 1041 -1.57 21.20 23.98
CA ARG A 1041 -2.22 20.02 23.38
C ARG A 1041 -1.90 18.73 24.12
N THR A 1042 -1.93 18.76 25.45
CA THR A 1042 -1.72 17.57 26.30
C THR A 1042 -2.56 16.39 25.82
N GLN A 1043 -1.92 15.21 25.71
CA GLN A 1043 -2.60 13.96 25.39
C GLN A 1043 -3.56 13.57 26.51
N ILE A 1044 -4.84 13.42 26.16
CA ILE A 1044 -5.91 12.96 27.05
C ILE A 1044 -6.48 11.60 26.65
N GLY A 1045 -6.02 10.98 25.55
CA GLY A 1045 -6.51 9.67 25.12
C GLY A 1045 -5.87 9.12 23.85
N VAL A 1046 -6.46 8.04 23.33
CA VAL A 1046 -6.08 7.39 22.06
C VAL A 1046 -7.29 6.73 21.38
N VAL A 1047 -7.36 6.83 20.06
CA VAL A 1047 -8.36 6.15 19.21
C VAL A 1047 -8.01 4.67 19.04
N THR A 1048 -9.00 3.80 19.17
CA THR A 1048 -8.89 2.33 19.04
C THR A 1048 -9.46 1.80 17.74
N SER A 1049 -10.57 2.38 17.27
CA SER A 1049 -11.24 2.05 16.00
C SER A 1049 -11.71 3.33 15.32
N GLY A 1050 -11.73 3.40 13.99
CA GLY A 1050 -12.26 4.59 13.30
C GLY A 1050 -12.32 4.48 11.77
N LEU A 1051 -13.43 4.94 11.20
CA LEU A 1051 -13.75 4.95 9.75
C LEU A 1051 -14.90 5.92 9.43
N PRO A 1052 -15.11 6.32 8.16
CA PRO A 1052 -16.33 7.02 7.76
C PRO A 1052 -17.53 6.07 7.78
N SER A 1053 -18.60 6.48 8.47
CA SER A 1053 -19.87 5.75 8.58
C SER A 1053 -20.68 5.84 7.27
N PRO A 1054 -21.03 4.70 6.62
CA PRO A 1054 -21.92 4.70 5.46
C PRO A 1054 -23.35 5.16 5.77
N SER A 1055 -23.90 4.82 6.94
CA SER A 1055 -25.25 5.24 7.34
C SER A 1055 -25.33 6.72 7.70
N LEU A 1056 -24.28 7.32 8.26
CA LEU A 1056 -24.21 8.75 8.60
C LEU A 1056 -23.58 9.59 7.48
N GLY A 1057 -23.81 9.23 6.20
CA GLY A 1057 -23.43 10.04 5.05
C GLY A 1057 -21.92 10.28 4.87
N GLY A 1058 -21.09 9.34 5.32
CA GLY A 1058 -19.63 9.45 5.30
C GLY A 1058 -19.04 10.22 6.50
N THR A 1059 -19.82 10.49 7.55
CA THR A 1059 -19.33 11.13 8.78
C THR A 1059 -18.24 10.27 9.43
N ASN A 1060 -17.10 10.86 9.77
CA ASN A 1060 -16.01 10.17 10.44
C ASN A 1060 -16.41 9.82 11.88
N ILE A 1061 -16.51 8.53 12.19
CA ILE A 1061 -16.77 8.03 13.55
C ILE A 1061 -15.57 7.25 14.08
N ALA A 1062 -15.34 7.30 15.39
CA ALA A 1062 -14.25 6.60 16.04
C ALA A 1062 -14.59 6.18 17.47
N MET A 1063 -14.04 5.07 17.93
CA MET A 1063 -13.97 4.71 19.36
C MET A 1063 -12.57 4.99 19.89
N GLY A 1064 -12.47 5.28 21.19
CA GLY A 1064 -11.18 5.45 21.85
C GLY A 1064 -11.29 5.59 23.36
N TYR A 1065 -10.16 5.43 24.05
CA TYR A 1065 -10.07 5.65 25.48
C TYR A 1065 -9.69 7.10 25.77
N ILE A 1066 -10.45 7.74 26.66
CA ILE A 1066 -10.22 9.11 27.11
C ILE A 1066 -10.10 9.18 28.63
N LYS A 1067 -9.26 10.11 29.11
CA LYS A 1067 -9.03 10.44 30.52
C LYS A 1067 -10.34 10.66 31.27
N GLN A 1068 -10.42 10.11 32.47
CA GLN A 1068 -11.59 10.24 33.32
C GLN A 1068 -11.92 11.72 33.61
N GLY A 1069 -13.21 12.04 33.61
CA GLY A 1069 -13.74 13.42 33.63
C GLY A 1069 -14.09 13.96 32.24
N MET A 1070 -13.32 13.60 31.20
CA MET A 1070 -13.53 14.08 29.81
C MET A 1070 -14.49 13.19 28.99
N HIS A 1071 -15.03 12.11 29.59
CA HIS A 1071 -15.89 11.13 28.90
C HIS A 1071 -17.35 11.59 28.69
N LYS A 1072 -17.70 12.85 28.98
CA LYS A 1072 -19.10 13.31 28.94
C LYS A 1072 -19.55 13.56 27.50
N LYS A 1073 -20.79 13.19 27.16
CA LYS A 1073 -21.39 13.51 25.86
C LYS A 1073 -21.40 15.03 25.65
N GLY A 1074 -20.90 15.49 24.52
CA GLY A 1074 -20.72 16.91 24.19
C GLY A 1074 -19.39 17.53 24.63
N THR A 1075 -18.46 16.76 25.21
CA THR A 1075 -17.08 17.25 25.42
C THR A 1075 -16.34 17.33 24.08
N GLU A 1076 -15.88 18.53 23.72
CA GLU A 1076 -15.05 18.80 22.53
C GLU A 1076 -13.58 18.44 22.80
N VAL A 1077 -12.95 17.73 21.86
CA VAL A 1077 -11.55 17.28 21.91
C VAL A 1077 -10.86 17.41 20.56
N GLY A 1078 -9.53 17.38 20.56
CA GLY A 1078 -8.72 17.32 19.35
C GLY A 1078 -8.29 15.88 19.07
N ILE A 1079 -8.25 15.48 17.80
CA ILE A 1079 -7.64 14.20 17.39
C ILE A 1079 -6.56 14.49 16.35
N LEU A 1080 -5.34 14.02 16.60
CA LEU A 1080 -4.19 14.19 15.72
C LEU A 1080 -4.27 13.19 14.55
N VAL A 1081 -4.69 13.69 13.38
CA VAL A 1081 -4.81 12.91 12.14
C VAL A 1081 -3.85 13.46 11.10
N ARG A 1082 -2.84 12.68 10.71
CA ARG A 1082 -1.80 13.07 9.73
C ARG A 1082 -1.14 14.42 10.08
N ASN A 1083 -0.70 14.56 11.33
CA ASN A 1083 -0.09 15.76 11.92
C ASN A 1083 -0.98 17.02 11.91
N LYS A 1084 -2.29 16.89 11.68
CA LYS A 1084 -3.26 17.99 11.84
C LYS A 1084 -4.25 17.63 12.93
N VAL A 1085 -4.45 18.53 13.89
CA VAL A 1085 -5.54 18.40 14.88
C VAL A 1085 -6.86 18.59 14.15
N ARG A 1086 -7.77 17.63 14.30
CA ARG A 1086 -9.18 17.72 13.89
C ARG A 1086 -10.04 17.86 15.13
N LYS A 1087 -11.09 18.68 15.07
CA LYS A 1087 -12.08 18.71 16.15
C LYS A 1087 -12.88 17.41 16.17
N ALA A 1088 -13.25 16.95 17.35
CA ALA A 1088 -14.14 15.83 17.53
C ALA A 1088 -14.98 16.04 18.80
N SER A 1089 -16.22 15.57 18.78
CA SER A 1089 -17.13 15.63 19.93
C SER A 1089 -17.32 14.23 20.52
N VAL A 1090 -17.27 14.12 21.85
CA VAL A 1090 -17.60 12.89 22.56
C VAL A 1090 -19.10 12.63 22.43
N VAL A 1091 -19.46 11.44 21.94
CA VAL A 1091 -20.84 11.03 21.67
C VAL A 1091 -21.20 9.74 22.39
N GLY A 1092 -22.50 9.53 22.57
CA GLY A 1092 -23.03 8.25 23.04
C GLY A 1092 -22.87 7.18 21.95
N MET A 1093 -22.82 5.92 22.37
CA MET A 1093 -22.84 4.76 21.49
C MET A 1093 -24.10 3.93 21.80
N PRO A 1094 -24.75 3.30 20.81
CA PRO A 1094 -24.38 3.27 19.39
C PRO A 1094 -24.63 4.61 18.67
N TRP A 1095 -24.04 4.78 17.48
CA TRP A 1095 -24.30 5.88 16.55
C TRP A 1095 -25.57 5.66 15.73
N VAL A 1096 -25.84 4.40 15.38
CA VAL A 1096 -27.06 3.95 14.68
C VAL A 1096 -27.82 3.05 15.65
N GLU A 1097 -29.08 3.37 15.92
CA GLU A 1097 -29.90 2.62 16.88
C GLU A 1097 -30.02 1.13 16.50
N SER A 1098 -29.85 0.25 17.49
CA SER A 1098 -29.78 -1.18 17.25
C SER A 1098 -31.17 -1.82 17.19
N LYS A 1099 -31.52 -2.39 16.03
CA LYS A 1099 -32.85 -2.93 15.71
C LYS A 1099 -33.08 -4.36 16.24
N PHE A 1100 -32.51 -4.71 17.39
CA PHE A 1100 -32.59 -6.06 17.95
C PHE A 1100 -34.05 -6.47 18.24
N TYR A 1101 -34.51 -7.58 17.65
CA TYR A 1101 -35.89 -8.04 17.82
C TYR A 1101 -36.16 -8.51 19.26
N ARG A 1102 -37.09 -7.86 19.94
CA ARG A 1102 -37.41 -8.08 21.36
C ARG A 1102 -38.92 -8.25 21.54
N PRO A 1103 -39.39 -8.82 22.66
CA PRO A 1103 -40.81 -8.79 23.01
C PRO A 1103 -41.32 -7.36 23.00
N LYS A 1104 -42.56 -7.15 22.57
CA LYS A 1104 -43.25 -5.87 22.82
C LYS A 1104 -43.43 -5.73 24.33
N ALA A 1105 -43.03 -4.57 24.86
CA ALA A 1105 -43.13 -4.22 26.28
C ALA A 1105 -44.53 -3.71 26.64
#